data_AF-A0A3D5FK89-F1
#
_entry.id   AF-A0A3D5FK89-F1
#
_cell.length_a   1.000
_cell.length_b   1.000
_cell.length_c   1.000
_cell.angle_alpha   90.00
_cell.angle_beta   90.00
_cell.angle_gamma   90.00
#
_symmetry.space_group_name_H-M   'P 1'
#
loop_
_entity.id
_entity.type
_entity.pdbx_description
1 polymer ?
#
loop_
_entity_poly.entity_id
_entity_poly.type
_entity_poly.pdbx_seq_one_letter_code
_entity_poly.pdbx_strand_id
1 'polypeptide(L)'
;MRAPLSLNQPAPRLALGPIVLVLLVLGVGPSTAQIGLKPTALPGVMGELFAEPREYSAFRPGHPMIRQRPPRKALVESQAPFKMRQVTVDSLGVHYTPRAAGFDAGAPVTISVDSYLDLAQEHVYQTNWRDLIRKRHRRNLGGQGGRGGRGRNRLEWRVPFPAPAPIRRLIGEEGSLRINGSHTASLGGKSQWTAGEVQTLAGRPSKFPSLGMDQESKFSVEGSVGEAINIRITQDTESLGSAFGQSLTDQLTNQIKLDYRGSEDDIFQEVQAGNTTLSLPSTRFVGFNQQHKGLFGIRAKGHIGPFAFTTIASHEESESNRQSFRGGAQIDTVEIRDYQYVRNQYFFLDDVYRDQLTDFAVLNTGIPEDFDPTAAIDETSLQVYINDFNVSNDPEQLARPGRAFADLSNPDDPRTGYTEVGTWHRLDPDNDYSMVSALGYIVLRVPVQDRHALAVAYRTVAGDGVGFTPAQPDSLKLRLLKARDARTEFPTWNLEWKNVYRIVRGFSRGRLFDEDKIRVEILHEIPGDEPENTEGGRSFLQLMGLDKHGQDAGTRPDQIIDADYVGLDGSRGVLIFPDQRPFDPVGDKYAVSTRVPEIYDKQQQRDQIEASRYILQVINASAQQRISLTQGRLAGIDIESVDVRLNGKRLQRGTDFNVTFTGEVTFVGETASAVADPG
;
A
#
# COMPACT_ATOMS: atom_id res chain seq x y z
N MET A 1 -25.53 -21.79 69.12
CA MET A 1 -24.50 -22.85 69.22
C MET A 1 -23.22 -22.36 68.56
N ARG A 2 -22.11 -22.40 69.33
CA ARG A 2 -20.69 -22.20 68.96
C ARG A 2 -20.22 -20.80 68.48
N ALA A 3 -20.11 -19.92 69.48
CA ALA A 3 -18.97 -19.10 69.97
C ALA A 3 -17.67 -18.87 69.13
N PRO A 4 -16.91 -17.78 69.45
CA PRO A 4 -16.05 -17.00 68.54
C PRO A 4 -14.53 -17.23 68.71
N LEU A 5 -13.71 -16.64 67.83
CA LEU A 5 -12.24 -16.63 67.94
C LEU A 5 -11.74 -15.32 68.58
N SER A 6 -10.96 -15.46 69.66
CA SER A 6 -10.31 -14.40 70.43
C SER A 6 -8.80 -14.26 70.12
N LEU A 7 -8.27 -13.08 70.43
CA LEU A 7 -6.88 -12.61 70.39
C LEU A 7 -5.84 -13.48 71.15
N ASN A 8 -4.57 -13.54 70.69
CA ASN A 8 -3.40 -12.74 71.15
C ASN A 8 -2.01 -13.45 71.05
N GLN A 9 -1.04 -12.75 70.42
CA GLN A 9 0.46 -12.75 70.59
C GLN A 9 1.34 -13.97 70.20
N PRO A 10 2.69 -13.82 70.00
CA PRO A 10 3.54 -12.71 69.52
C PRO A 10 4.54 -13.13 68.39
N ALA A 11 5.32 -12.17 67.85
CA ALA A 11 6.35 -12.39 66.82
C ALA A 11 7.56 -13.23 67.29
N PRO A 12 8.28 -13.88 66.35
CA PRO A 12 9.73 -13.68 66.30
C PRO A 12 10.33 -13.56 64.88
N ARG A 13 11.21 -12.55 64.76
CA ARG A 13 12.48 -12.48 64.00
C ARG A 13 12.69 -13.44 62.82
N LEU A 14 12.78 -12.86 61.61
CA LEU A 14 13.50 -13.44 60.47
C LEU A 14 14.65 -12.51 60.04
N ALA A 15 15.79 -13.14 59.84
CA ALA A 15 17.11 -12.54 59.66
C ALA A 15 17.25 -11.79 58.33
N LEU A 16 18.01 -10.70 58.37
CA LEU A 16 18.52 -9.96 57.22
C LEU A 16 19.64 -10.77 56.54
N GLY A 17 19.50 -11.01 55.23
CA GLY A 17 20.53 -11.53 54.33
C GLY A 17 20.15 -11.20 52.87
N PRO A 18 21.12 -10.92 51.98
CA PRO A 18 21.02 -9.83 51.00
C PRO A 18 20.57 -10.30 49.61
N ILE A 19 19.34 -10.02 49.22
CA ILE A 19 18.91 -10.02 47.80
C ILE A 19 17.89 -8.90 47.59
N VAL A 20 18.38 -7.65 47.49
CA VAL A 20 17.60 -6.52 46.96
C VAL A 20 18.53 -5.66 46.10
N LEU A 21 18.70 -6.04 44.83
CA LEU A 21 19.18 -5.12 43.80
C LEU A 21 18.82 -5.59 42.38
N VAL A 22 17.58 -5.99 42.11
CA VAL A 22 17.12 -6.19 40.70
C VAL A 22 15.67 -5.73 40.42
N LEU A 23 14.86 -5.37 41.42
CA LEU A 23 13.43 -5.08 41.21
C LEU A 23 13.04 -3.60 41.41
N LEU A 24 13.66 -2.69 40.67
CA LEU A 24 13.27 -1.26 40.70
C LEU A 24 13.43 -0.57 39.34
N VAL A 25 12.84 -1.14 38.27
CA VAL A 25 12.70 -0.42 36.97
C VAL A 25 11.33 -0.57 36.29
N LEU A 26 10.43 -1.49 36.70
CA LEU A 26 9.15 -1.66 36.00
C LEU A 26 7.97 -1.52 36.97
N GLY A 27 7.36 -0.33 36.98
CA GLY A 27 6.14 -0.09 37.72
C GLY A 27 5.65 1.36 37.65
N VAL A 28 5.22 1.83 36.47
CA VAL A 28 4.20 2.89 36.36
C VAL A 28 3.35 2.61 35.12
N GLY A 29 2.03 2.46 35.32
CA GLY A 29 1.03 2.25 34.27
C GLY A 29 0.79 3.48 33.38
N PRO A 30 -0.17 3.40 32.44
CA PRO A 30 -0.34 4.42 31.42
C PRO A 30 -0.98 5.67 32.05
N SER A 31 -0.18 6.70 32.28
CA SER A 31 -0.69 8.06 32.40
C SER A 31 0.11 8.95 31.44
N THR A 32 -0.59 9.47 30.44
CA THR A 32 -0.08 10.44 29.48
C THR A 32 0.28 11.73 30.21
N ALA A 33 1.53 11.87 30.64
CA ALA A 33 2.05 13.12 31.15
C ALA A 33 2.43 14.03 29.96
N GLN A 34 1.62 15.05 29.70
CA GLN A 34 2.02 16.16 28.82
C GLN A 34 3.21 16.87 29.45
N ILE A 35 4.40 16.73 28.87
CA ILE A 35 5.60 17.49 29.28
C ILE A 35 5.44 18.93 28.77
N GLY A 36 4.91 19.77 29.65
CA GLY A 36 4.84 21.22 29.46
C GLY A 36 4.29 21.85 30.73
N LEU A 37 5.13 22.55 31.49
CA LEU A 37 4.69 23.38 32.63
C LEU A 37 3.66 24.39 32.11
N LYS A 38 2.37 24.14 32.35
CA LYS A 38 1.30 25.11 32.19
C LYS A 38 1.24 25.92 33.48
N PRO A 39 1.76 27.15 33.54
CA PRO A 39 1.56 27.98 34.73
C PRO A 39 0.06 28.23 34.88
N THR A 40 -0.46 27.97 36.07
CA THR A 40 -1.85 28.24 36.44
C THR A 40 -2.10 29.74 36.25
N ALA A 41 -3.04 30.11 35.38
CA ALA A 41 -3.39 31.51 35.17
C ALA A 41 -4.00 32.09 36.46
N LEU A 42 -3.54 33.28 36.86
CA LEU A 42 -4.13 33.99 38.00
C LEU A 42 -5.64 34.20 37.75
N PRO A 43 -6.52 33.92 38.72
CA PRO A 43 -7.97 34.01 38.52
C PRO A 43 -8.43 35.45 38.25
N GLY A 44 -9.12 35.67 37.12
CA GLY A 44 -9.92 36.87 36.84
C GLY A 44 -9.21 38.22 37.08
N VAL A 45 -9.89 39.12 37.80
CA VAL A 45 -9.50 40.52 38.09
C VAL A 45 -8.10 40.63 38.72
N MET A 46 -7.64 39.59 39.43
CA MET A 46 -6.29 39.54 40.02
C MET A 46 -5.18 39.41 38.98
N GLY A 47 -5.45 38.76 37.84
CA GLY A 47 -4.52 38.74 36.72
C GLY A 47 -4.30 40.12 36.10
N GLU A 48 -5.30 41.01 36.17
CA GLU A 48 -5.19 42.39 35.68
C GLU A 48 -4.33 43.27 36.58
N LEU A 49 -4.29 43.01 37.89
CA LEU A 49 -3.47 43.74 38.86
C LEU A 49 -1.97 43.66 38.51
N PHE A 50 -1.53 42.54 37.94
CA PHE A 50 -0.13 42.27 37.60
C PHE A 50 0.17 42.33 36.09
N ALA A 51 -0.84 42.46 35.23
CA ALA A 51 -0.63 42.59 33.79
C ALA A 51 0.03 43.93 33.42
N GLU A 52 0.81 44.00 32.34
CA GLU A 52 1.35 45.27 31.83
C GLU A 52 0.22 46.27 31.49
N PRO A 53 0.35 47.58 31.81
CA PRO A 53 -0.63 48.59 31.44
C PRO A 53 -0.87 48.61 29.93
N ARG A 54 -2.14 48.63 29.51
CA ARG A 54 -2.53 48.77 28.10
C ARG A 54 -3.01 50.19 27.88
N GLU A 55 -2.21 51.02 27.21
CA GLU A 55 -2.65 52.36 26.79
C GLU A 55 -3.39 52.28 25.45
N TYR A 56 -4.52 52.97 25.35
CA TYR A 56 -5.28 53.15 24.12
C TYR A 56 -5.21 54.62 23.71
N SER A 57 -5.16 54.89 22.41
CA SER A 57 -5.24 56.26 21.90
C SER A 57 -6.58 56.93 22.29
N ALA A 58 -6.58 58.24 22.52
CA ALA A 58 -7.80 59.00 22.82
C ALA A 58 -8.89 58.77 21.75
N PHE A 59 -10.13 58.59 22.21
CA PHE A 59 -11.27 58.29 21.35
C PHE A 59 -11.53 59.42 20.35
N ARG A 60 -11.64 59.07 19.05
CA ARG A 60 -12.09 59.98 17.99
C ARG A 60 -13.23 59.31 17.21
N PRO A 61 -14.36 59.99 16.96
CA PRO A 61 -15.47 59.41 16.21
C PRO A 61 -15.01 58.93 14.82
N GLY A 62 -15.35 57.69 14.45
CA GLY A 62 -15.07 57.12 13.14
C GLY A 62 -13.75 56.36 12.97
N HIS A 63 -12.89 56.27 14.00
CA HIS A 63 -11.66 55.45 13.95
C HIS A 63 -11.66 54.34 15.03
N PRO A 64 -11.17 53.12 14.71
CA PRO A 64 -11.04 52.05 15.70
C PRO A 64 -10.00 52.40 16.75
N MET A 65 -10.23 52.00 18.01
CA MET A 65 -9.25 52.21 19.08
C MET A 65 -8.01 51.34 18.82
N ILE A 66 -6.87 51.96 18.51
CA ILE A 66 -5.62 51.26 18.26
C ILE A 66 -4.84 51.17 19.58
N ARG A 67 -4.43 49.95 19.95
CA ARG A 67 -3.60 49.70 21.14
C ARG A 67 -2.21 50.29 20.90
N GLN A 68 -1.81 51.26 21.73
CA GLN A 68 -0.45 51.80 21.69
C GLN A 68 0.45 50.99 22.63
N ARG A 69 1.71 50.83 22.23
CA ARG A 69 2.75 50.22 23.07
C ARG A 69 3.41 51.35 23.86
N PRO A 70 3.51 51.28 25.19
CA PRO A 70 4.09 52.37 25.96
C PRO A 70 5.55 52.62 25.53
N PRO A 71 6.03 53.88 25.56
CA PRO A 71 7.40 54.19 25.20
C PRO A 71 8.37 53.51 26.16
N ARG A 72 9.41 52.85 25.61
CA ARG A 72 10.46 52.17 26.39
C ARG A 72 11.21 53.19 27.25
N LYS A 73 10.92 53.25 28.55
CA LYS A 73 11.82 53.88 29.53
C LYS A 73 12.88 52.88 30.01
N ALA A 74 14.03 53.43 30.41
CA ALA A 74 15.22 52.70 30.79
C ALA A 74 14.97 51.77 32.00
N LEU A 75 15.54 50.56 31.92
CA LEU A 75 15.33 49.38 32.76
C LEU A 75 15.81 49.48 34.22
N VAL A 76 16.09 50.67 34.76
CA VAL A 76 16.67 50.84 36.11
C VAL A 76 15.85 51.76 37.02
N GLU A 77 14.85 52.49 36.52
CA GLU A 77 13.87 53.14 37.40
C GLU A 77 12.67 52.22 37.65
N SER A 78 12.81 51.32 38.62
CA SER A 78 11.66 50.68 39.25
C SER A 78 10.93 51.70 40.14
N GLN A 79 10.20 52.64 39.55
CA GLN A 79 9.17 53.35 40.30
C GLN A 79 7.83 52.64 40.07
N ALA A 80 7.45 51.83 41.07
CA ALA A 80 6.15 51.22 41.32
C ALA A 80 5.31 50.87 40.06
N PRO A 81 5.15 49.58 39.71
CA PRO A 81 4.27 49.11 38.62
C PRO A 81 2.81 49.61 38.66
N PHE A 82 2.44 50.34 39.71
CA PHE A 82 1.08 50.61 40.13
C PHE A 82 0.70 52.09 40.15
N LYS A 83 1.59 53.02 39.77
CA LYS A 83 1.29 54.47 39.82
C LYS A 83 0.09 54.90 38.95
N MET A 84 -0.40 54.03 38.07
CA MET A 84 -1.59 54.24 37.21
C MET A 84 -2.84 53.42 37.61
N ARG A 85 -2.75 52.54 38.62
CA ARG A 85 -3.87 51.73 39.13
C ARG A 85 -4.23 52.26 40.51
N GLN A 86 -5.48 52.67 40.75
CA GLN A 86 -5.91 53.12 42.08
C GLN A 86 -5.86 51.93 43.04
N VAL A 87 -4.69 51.73 43.64
CA VAL A 87 -4.43 50.75 44.69
C VAL A 87 -4.26 51.54 45.97
N THR A 88 -5.13 51.30 46.94
CA THR A 88 -5.01 51.87 48.29
C THR A 88 -4.61 50.76 49.25
N VAL A 89 -3.72 51.08 50.19
CA VAL A 89 -3.26 50.14 51.21
C VAL A 89 -3.62 50.72 52.57
N ASP A 90 -4.34 49.95 53.37
CA ASP A 90 -4.65 50.28 54.76
C ASP A 90 -4.40 49.08 55.69
N SER A 91 -4.81 49.18 56.95
CA SER A 91 -4.61 48.11 57.95
C SER A 91 -5.45 46.86 57.73
N LEU A 92 -6.42 46.88 56.81
CA LEU A 92 -7.28 45.76 56.45
C LEU A 92 -6.81 45.05 55.17
N GLY A 93 -5.99 45.69 54.34
CA GLY A 93 -5.33 45.03 53.22
C GLY A 93 -4.99 45.96 52.04
N VAL A 94 -4.72 45.33 50.90
CA VAL A 94 -4.53 45.99 49.61
C VAL A 94 -5.86 45.98 48.87
N HIS A 95 -6.35 47.15 48.48
CA HIS A 95 -7.61 47.32 47.78
C HIS A 95 -7.37 47.72 46.34
N TYR A 96 -7.97 47.00 45.39
CA TYR A 96 -7.87 47.26 43.97
C TYR A 96 -9.25 47.34 43.32
N THR A 97 -9.52 48.45 42.63
CA THR A 97 -10.74 48.59 41.82
C THR A 97 -10.39 48.41 40.33
N PRO A 98 -10.95 47.41 39.63
CA PRO A 98 -10.73 47.25 38.20
C PRO A 98 -11.27 48.44 37.41
N ARG A 99 -10.60 48.81 36.31
CA ARG A 99 -11.03 49.89 35.42
C ARG A 99 -11.05 49.44 33.96
N ALA A 100 -12.12 49.82 33.26
CA ALA A 100 -12.24 49.65 31.82
C ALA A 100 -12.53 51.01 31.17
N ALA A 101 -11.73 51.38 30.17
CA ALA A 101 -11.88 52.64 29.43
C ALA A 101 -11.93 53.92 30.31
N GLY A 102 -11.26 53.92 31.47
CA GLY A 102 -11.20 55.06 32.38
C GLY A 102 -12.28 55.10 33.48
N PHE A 103 -13.23 54.16 33.47
CA PHE A 103 -14.29 54.04 34.47
C PHE A 103 -14.09 52.80 35.35
N ASP A 104 -14.58 52.84 36.59
CA ASP A 104 -14.55 51.68 37.50
C ASP A 104 -15.44 50.57 36.95
N ALA A 105 -14.84 49.39 36.74
CA ALA A 105 -15.42 48.26 36.03
C ALA A 105 -15.63 47.06 36.95
N GLY A 106 -16.23 47.31 38.12
CA GLY A 106 -16.58 46.27 39.09
C GLY A 106 -16.40 46.73 40.53
N ALA A 107 -16.75 45.84 41.47
CA ALA A 107 -16.55 46.08 42.89
C ALA A 107 -15.04 46.06 43.25
N PRO A 108 -14.59 46.86 44.24
CA PRO A 108 -13.23 46.81 44.73
C PRO A 108 -12.93 45.44 45.33
N VAL A 109 -11.78 44.88 44.97
CA VAL A 109 -11.27 43.63 45.51
C VAL A 109 -10.27 43.96 46.60
N THR A 110 -10.48 43.41 47.79
CA THR A 110 -9.57 43.53 48.94
C THR A 110 -8.82 42.21 49.13
N ILE A 111 -7.51 42.29 49.31
CA ILE A 111 -6.65 41.13 49.62
C ILE A 111 -5.76 41.47 50.82
N SER A 112 -5.40 40.47 51.62
CA SER A 112 -4.42 40.69 52.69
C SER A 112 -3.06 41.06 52.10
N VAL A 113 -2.27 41.81 52.88
CA VAL A 113 -0.92 42.23 52.47
C VAL A 113 -0.04 41.02 52.17
N ASP A 114 -0.09 39.98 53.00
CA ASP A 114 0.70 38.75 52.79
C ASP A 114 0.30 38.03 51.49
N SER A 115 -1.00 37.86 51.24
CA SER A 115 -1.49 37.24 50.01
C SER A 115 -1.12 38.06 48.77
N TYR A 116 -1.10 39.39 48.88
CA TYR A 116 -0.64 40.26 47.80
C TYR A 116 0.85 40.07 47.50
N LEU A 117 1.69 40.00 48.54
CA LEU A 117 3.13 39.82 48.41
C LEU A 117 3.49 38.47 47.80
N ASP A 118 2.82 37.39 48.21
CA ASP A 118 3.01 36.05 47.65
C ASP A 118 2.67 36.02 46.16
N LEU A 119 1.52 36.59 45.78
CA LEU A 119 1.09 36.66 44.37
C LEU A 119 2.01 37.55 43.53
N ALA A 120 2.49 38.67 44.10
CA ALA A 120 3.44 39.55 43.43
C ALA A 120 4.79 38.85 43.20
N GLN A 121 5.29 38.10 44.19
CA GLN A 121 6.55 37.37 44.11
C GLN A 121 6.48 36.26 43.04
N GLU A 122 5.38 35.50 43.02
CA GLU A 122 5.16 34.45 42.02
C GLU A 122 5.11 35.06 40.60
N HIS A 123 4.42 36.18 40.42
CA HIS A 123 4.35 36.87 39.12
C HIS A 123 5.72 37.36 38.63
N VAL A 124 6.52 37.95 39.53
CA VAL A 124 7.88 38.42 39.23
C VAL A 124 8.81 37.25 38.88
N TYR A 125 8.69 36.13 39.60
CA TYR A 125 9.46 34.93 39.32
C TYR A 125 9.14 34.37 37.91
N GLN A 126 7.86 34.23 37.57
CA GLN A 126 7.42 33.72 36.27
C GLN A 126 7.82 34.63 35.10
N THR A 127 7.70 35.95 35.27
CA THR A 127 8.09 36.93 34.23
C THR A 127 9.61 36.92 34.01
N ASN A 128 10.40 36.93 35.08
CA ASN A 128 11.87 36.82 34.99
C ASN A 128 12.31 35.51 34.35
N TRP A 129 11.69 34.39 34.69
CA TRP A 129 11.99 33.09 34.09
C TRP A 129 11.67 33.07 32.59
N ARG A 130 10.50 33.58 32.18
CA ARG A 130 10.12 33.71 30.76
C ARG A 130 11.10 34.58 29.98
N ASP A 131 11.54 35.69 30.56
CA ASP A 131 12.49 36.59 29.90
C ASP A 131 13.91 36.02 29.84
N LEU A 132 14.33 35.24 30.84
CA LEU A 132 15.58 34.47 30.80
C LEU A 132 15.55 33.42 29.69
N ILE A 133 14.45 32.66 29.56
CA ILE A 133 14.29 31.68 28.48
C ILE A 133 14.30 32.36 27.12
N ARG A 134 13.55 33.46 26.94
CA ARG A 134 13.55 34.20 25.67
C ARG A 134 14.91 34.81 25.36
N LYS A 135 15.63 35.34 26.36
CA LYS A 135 17.01 35.84 26.17
C LYS A 135 17.96 34.70 25.77
N ARG A 136 17.85 33.52 26.38
CA ARG A 136 18.63 32.33 26.01
C ARG A 136 18.29 31.84 24.60
N HIS A 137 17.01 31.78 24.26
CA HIS A 137 16.56 31.38 22.92
C HIS A 137 16.99 32.37 21.84
N ARG A 138 16.93 33.69 22.12
CA ARG A 138 17.44 34.74 21.22
C ARG A 138 18.96 34.75 21.13
N ARG A 139 19.69 34.40 22.19
CA ARG A 139 21.16 34.23 22.12
C ARG A 139 21.53 33.03 21.25
N ASN A 140 20.74 31.96 21.31
CA ASN A 140 20.92 30.77 20.50
C ASN A 140 20.48 30.96 19.04
N LEU A 141 19.54 31.87 18.75
CA LEU A 141 19.08 32.20 17.40
C LEU A 141 19.84 33.39 16.76
N GLY A 142 20.35 34.32 17.56
CA GLY A 142 20.94 35.59 17.12
C GLY A 142 22.47 35.61 17.05
N GLY A 143 23.14 34.51 17.36
CA GLY A 143 24.61 34.39 17.27
C GLY A 143 25.17 34.17 15.85
N GLN A 144 24.31 34.10 14.83
CA GLN A 144 24.74 33.79 13.46
C GLN A 144 24.08 34.72 12.44
N GLY A 145 24.45 35.99 12.50
CA GLY A 145 24.12 37.00 11.49
C GLY A 145 25.35 37.79 11.12
N GLY A 146 26.30 37.18 10.42
CA GLY A 146 27.45 37.91 9.87
C GLY A 146 28.67 37.05 9.53
N ARG A 147 28.84 36.82 8.22
CA ARG A 147 30.08 36.46 7.48
C ARG A 147 30.55 34.99 7.52
N GLY A 148 30.20 34.29 6.44
CA GLY A 148 31.13 33.54 5.59
C GLY A 148 32.00 32.45 6.24
N GLY A 149 31.49 31.21 6.24
CA GLY A 149 32.30 30.02 6.48
C GLY A 149 31.48 28.75 6.31
N ARG A 150 31.80 27.93 5.30
CA ARG A 150 31.25 26.58 5.13
C ARG A 150 31.65 25.73 6.35
N GLY A 151 30.70 25.48 7.25
CA GLY A 151 30.87 24.57 8.38
C GLY A 151 29.56 23.84 8.63
N ARG A 152 29.56 22.51 8.42
CA ARG A 152 28.47 21.59 8.75
C ARG A 152 27.92 21.91 10.15
N ASN A 153 26.60 22.09 10.26
CA ASN A 153 25.88 22.15 11.54
C ASN A 153 26.16 20.87 12.34
N ARG A 154 27.09 20.96 13.28
CA ARG A 154 27.42 19.89 14.23
C ARG A 154 26.90 20.32 15.59
N LEU A 155 25.73 19.81 15.98
CA LEU A 155 25.22 19.96 17.34
C LEU A 155 25.86 18.85 18.19
N GLU A 156 27.03 19.14 18.77
CA GLU A 156 27.62 18.30 19.81
C GLU A 156 27.11 18.81 21.16
N TRP A 157 26.28 18.02 21.85
CA TRP A 157 25.77 18.36 23.18
C TRP A 157 26.49 17.49 24.22
N ARG A 158 27.14 18.14 25.19
CA ARG A 158 27.76 17.47 26.35
C ARG A 158 26.82 17.63 27.54
N VAL A 159 26.37 16.51 28.09
CA VAL A 159 25.45 16.48 29.24
C VAL A 159 26.21 15.96 30.45
N PRO A 160 26.44 16.78 31.49
CA PRO A 160 26.89 16.25 32.76
C PRO A 160 25.69 15.56 33.44
N PHE A 161 25.79 14.27 33.73
CA PHE A 161 24.82 13.56 34.55
C PHE A 161 25.45 13.23 35.92
N PRO A 162 24.84 13.60 37.05
CA PRO A 162 25.34 13.25 38.36
C PRO A 162 24.98 11.79 38.68
N ALA A 163 25.89 10.84 38.41
CA ALA A 163 25.72 9.44 38.81
C ALA A 163 26.11 9.23 40.30
N PRO A 164 25.36 8.42 41.08
CA PRO A 164 25.74 8.04 42.44
C PRO A 164 27.11 7.34 42.50
N ALA A 165 27.85 7.52 43.60
CA ALA A 165 29.18 6.95 43.83
C ALA A 165 29.39 5.46 43.44
N PRO A 166 28.44 4.52 43.69
CA PRO A 166 28.62 3.12 43.31
C PRO A 166 28.64 2.85 41.79
N ILE A 167 28.00 3.69 40.98
CA ILE A 167 27.86 3.50 39.52
C ILE A 167 28.87 4.36 38.75
N ARG A 168 29.39 5.42 39.37
CA ARG A 168 30.41 6.33 38.81
C ARG A 168 31.69 5.63 38.37
N ARG A 169 32.13 4.58 39.08
CA ARG A 169 33.32 3.78 38.74
C ARG A 169 33.12 2.88 37.51
N LEU A 170 31.87 2.54 37.19
CA LEU A 170 31.51 1.61 36.12
C LEU A 170 31.18 2.32 34.80
N ILE A 171 30.63 3.55 34.89
CA ILE A 171 30.03 4.26 33.74
C ILE A 171 30.83 5.51 33.31
N GLY A 172 31.70 6.03 34.17
CA GLY A 172 32.46 7.26 33.90
C GLY A 172 31.67 8.56 34.20
N GLU A 173 32.33 9.70 34.05
CA GLU A 173 31.82 11.03 34.50
C GLU A 173 31.33 11.94 33.37
N GLU A 174 31.64 11.60 32.12
CA GLU A 174 31.32 12.41 30.95
C GLU A 174 30.59 11.59 29.89
N GLY A 175 29.54 12.17 29.31
CA GLY A 175 28.82 11.59 28.18
C GLY A 175 28.86 12.51 26.98
N SER A 176 29.03 11.92 25.78
CA SER A 176 28.93 12.64 24.52
C SER A 176 27.71 12.13 23.76
N LEU A 177 26.91 13.04 23.18
CA LEU A 177 25.79 12.69 22.33
C LEU A 177 25.91 13.47 21.02
N ARG A 178 25.92 12.73 19.91
CA ARG A 178 25.96 13.24 18.54
C ARG A 178 24.69 12.83 17.84
N ILE A 179 23.93 13.82 17.38
CA ILE A 179 22.72 13.60 16.60
C ILE A 179 23.01 14.08 15.19
N ASN A 180 22.94 13.17 14.22
CA ASN A 180 23.14 13.46 12.80
C ASN A 180 21.87 13.06 12.05
N GLY A 181 21.25 13.99 11.33
CA GLY A 181 20.04 13.68 10.59
C GLY A 181 19.26 14.89 10.14
N SER A 182 18.17 14.62 9.44
CA SER A 182 17.17 15.60 9.04
C SER A 182 15.80 15.18 9.55
N HIS A 183 15.02 16.18 9.95
CA HIS A 183 13.63 16.03 10.31
C HIS A 183 12.84 17.05 9.51
N THR A 184 11.98 16.56 8.61
CA THR A 184 11.12 17.39 7.79
C THR A 184 9.70 17.18 8.27
N ALA A 185 9.04 18.26 8.67
CA ALA A 185 7.61 18.23 8.99
C ALA A 185 6.92 19.21 8.04
N SER A 186 6.08 18.70 7.14
CA SER A 186 5.25 19.48 6.25
C SER A 186 3.81 19.44 6.70
N LEU A 187 3.28 20.61 7.07
CA LEU A 187 1.87 20.79 7.36
C LEU A 187 1.20 21.40 6.14
N GLY A 188 0.34 20.64 5.47
CA GLY A 188 -0.39 21.04 4.28
C GLY A 188 -1.89 21.13 4.54
N GLY A 189 -2.54 22.16 4.02
CA GLY A 189 -4.00 22.29 4.04
C GLY A 189 -4.53 22.25 2.61
N LYS A 190 -5.44 21.32 2.30
CA LYS A 190 -6.17 21.32 1.02
C LYS A 190 -7.62 21.72 1.27
N SER A 191 -8.08 22.75 0.59
CA SER A 191 -9.48 23.18 0.59
C SER A 191 -9.92 23.29 -0.85
N GLN A 192 -10.89 22.45 -1.23
CA GLN A 192 -11.52 22.48 -2.54
C GLN A 192 -13.00 22.76 -2.32
N TRP A 193 -13.51 23.81 -2.95
CA TRP A 193 -14.91 24.18 -2.90
C TRP A 193 -15.38 24.55 -4.30
N THR A 194 -16.63 24.20 -4.61
CA THR A 194 -17.25 24.50 -5.90
C THR A 194 -18.27 25.63 -5.69
N ALA A 195 -18.15 26.70 -6.48
CA ALA A 195 -19.11 27.81 -6.43
C ALA A 195 -20.41 27.41 -7.16
N GLY A 196 -21.58 27.56 -6.52
CA GLY A 196 -22.88 27.41 -7.18
C GLY A 196 -23.59 26.06 -7.02
N GLU A 197 -23.12 25.19 -6.13
CA GLU A 197 -23.80 23.91 -5.85
C GLU A 197 -25.10 24.11 -5.07
N VAL A 198 -26.19 23.51 -5.56
CA VAL A 198 -27.54 23.64 -4.97
C VAL A 198 -27.61 22.84 -3.67
N GLN A 199 -27.89 23.52 -2.57
CA GLN A 199 -27.89 22.94 -1.22
C GLN A 199 -29.01 21.91 -1.08
N THR A 200 -28.68 20.61 -1.02
CA THR A 200 -29.60 19.56 -0.57
C THR A 200 -29.49 19.37 0.95
N LEU A 201 -30.52 18.79 1.57
CA LEU A 201 -30.63 18.56 3.02
C LEU A 201 -29.55 17.62 3.63
N ALA A 202 -28.60 17.12 2.84
CA ALA A 202 -27.67 16.06 3.24
C ALA A 202 -26.21 16.51 3.50
N GLY A 203 -25.85 17.79 3.44
CA GLY A 203 -24.52 18.20 3.92
C GLY A 203 -24.02 19.53 3.42
N ARG A 204 -23.52 20.35 4.34
CA ARG A 204 -22.71 21.53 4.01
C ARG A 204 -21.26 21.08 3.80
N PRO A 205 -20.66 21.23 2.61
CA PRO A 205 -19.21 21.08 2.48
C PRO A 205 -18.52 22.15 3.33
N SER A 206 -17.69 21.73 4.28
CA SER A 206 -16.94 22.63 5.16
C SER A 206 -15.89 23.38 4.35
N LYS A 207 -15.91 24.72 4.38
CA LYS A 207 -14.83 25.55 3.82
C LYS A 207 -13.52 25.46 4.62
N PHE A 208 -13.52 24.67 5.68
CA PHE A 208 -12.33 24.43 6.48
C PHE A 208 -11.41 23.45 5.74
N PRO A 209 -10.12 23.77 5.53
CA PRO A 209 -9.20 22.87 4.85
C PRO A 209 -9.01 21.57 5.62
N SER A 210 -8.89 20.44 4.93
CA SER A 210 -8.34 19.24 5.54
C SER A 210 -6.87 19.49 5.82
N LEU A 211 -6.46 19.34 7.08
CA LEU A 211 -5.07 19.51 7.51
C LEU A 211 -4.39 18.14 7.48
N GLY A 212 -3.36 18.00 6.64
CA GLY A 212 -2.44 16.87 6.63
C GLY A 212 -1.09 17.29 7.21
N MET A 213 -0.50 16.45 8.04
CA MET A 213 0.86 16.62 8.55
C MET A 213 1.68 15.42 8.11
N ASP A 214 2.64 15.65 7.23
CA ASP A 214 3.61 14.65 6.82
C ASP A 214 4.90 14.90 7.60
N GLN A 215 5.47 13.83 8.16
CA GLN A 215 6.65 13.91 9.01
C GLN A 215 7.66 12.87 8.56
N GLU A 216 8.77 13.34 7.99
CA GLU A 216 9.89 12.53 7.54
C GLU A 216 11.05 12.70 8.53
N SER A 217 11.54 11.60 9.07
CA SER A 217 12.63 11.56 10.03
C SER A 217 13.70 10.57 9.58
N LYS A 218 14.91 11.10 9.39
CA LYS A 218 16.11 10.30 9.16
C LYS A 218 17.18 10.76 10.12
N PHE A 219 17.36 10.04 11.22
CA PHE A 219 18.35 10.40 12.22
C PHE A 219 19.17 9.21 12.70
N SER A 220 20.43 9.50 12.94
CA SER A 220 21.38 8.64 13.62
C SER A 220 21.81 9.36 14.90
N VAL A 221 21.48 8.76 16.04
CA VAL A 221 21.98 9.17 17.35
C VAL A 221 23.12 8.25 17.73
N GLU A 222 24.29 8.82 17.95
CA GLU A 222 25.44 8.12 18.51
C GLU A 222 25.83 8.78 19.82
N GLY A 223 25.83 8.02 20.90
CA GLY A 223 26.22 8.50 22.22
C GLY A 223 27.26 7.60 22.85
N SER A 224 28.15 8.19 23.64
CA SER A 224 29.02 7.46 24.55
C SER A 224 28.82 7.95 25.97
N VAL A 225 28.90 7.04 26.94
CA VAL A 225 28.93 7.37 28.36
C VAL A 225 30.24 6.79 28.91
N GLY A 226 31.18 7.67 29.24
CA GLY A 226 32.57 7.30 29.50
C GLY A 226 33.22 6.58 28.30
N GLU A 227 34.08 5.61 28.60
CA GLU A 227 34.68 4.68 27.62
C GLU A 227 33.90 3.36 27.52
N ALA A 228 33.02 3.09 28.50
CA ALA A 228 32.41 1.78 28.68
C ALA A 228 31.11 1.60 27.91
N ILE A 229 30.27 2.63 27.77
CA ILE A 229 28.94 2.51 27.14
C ILE A 229 28.91 3.25 25.80
N ASN A 230 28.47 2.56 24.75
CA ASN A 230 28.20 3.11 23.42
C ASN A 230 26.73 2.85 23.05
N ILE A 231 26.06 3.89 22.57
CA ILE A 231 24.66 3.87 22.15
C ILE A 231 24.62 4.28 20.68
N ARG A 232 24.00 3.46 19.85
CA ARG A 232 23.68 3.81 18.45
C ARG A 232 22.20 3.57 18.21
N ILE A 233 21.50 4.61 17.78
CA ILE A 233 20.09 4.55 17.37
C ILE A 233 20.02 5.08 15.95
N THR A 234 19.54 4.27 15.02
CA THR A 234 19.30 4.69 13.65
C THR A 234 17.82 4.52 13.35
N GLN A 235 17.16 5.64 13.03
CA GLN A 235 15.76 5.68 12.62
C GLN A 235 15.69 6.27 11.22
N ASP A 236 15.10 5.50 10.31
CA ASP A 236 14.76 5.94 8.96
C ASP A 236 13.28 5.61 8.71
N THR A 237 12.50 6.66 8.44
CA THR A 237 11.05 6.55 8.19
C THR A 237 10.71 6.51 6.70
N GLU A 238 11.71 6.63 5.82
CA GLU A 238 11.51 6.71 4.36
C GLU A 238 11.41 5.33 3.68
N SER A 239 11.58 4.23 4.43
CA SER A 239 11.92 2.92 3.84
C SER A 239 10.89 2.31 2.87
N LEU A 240 9.60 2.65 2.87
CA LEU A 240 8.59 1.88 2.11
C LEU A 240 7.35 2.69 1.65
N GLY A 241 7.38 4.03 1.69
CA GLY A 241 6.18 4.86 1.51
C GLY A 241 5.73 5.17 0.07
N SER A 242 6.56 4.92 -0.96
CA SER A 242 6.33 5.47 -2.30
C SER A 242 6.18 4.47 -3.45
N ALA A 243 6.28 3.15 -3.22
CA ALA A 243 6.25 2.16 -4.31
C ALA A 243 5.00 1.26 -4.36
N PHE A 244 4.31 1.00 -3.24
CA PHE A 244 3.15 0.10 -3.20
C PHE A 244 2.15 0.53 -2.11
N GLY A 245 0.85 0.49 -2.41
CA GLY A 245 -0.21 1.12 -1.62
C GLY A 245 -0.32 0.64 -0.16
N GLN A 246 -0.50 1.61 0.74
CA GLN A 246 -1.19 1.67 2.05
C GLN A 246 -1.24 0.48 3.05
N SER A 247 -0.59 -0.68 2.87
CA SER A 247 -0.65 -1.77 3.88
C SER A 247 0.69 -2.32 4.39
N LEU A 248 1.81 -1.64 4.15
CA LEU A 248 3.16 -2.12 4.55
C LEU A 248 3.97 -1.11 5.39
N THR A 249 3.32 -0.16 6.05
CA THR A 249 4.00 0.85 6.90
C THR A 249 4.56 0.32 8.23
N ASP A 250 4.29 -0.94 8.59
CA ASP A 250 4.67 -1.50 9.90
C ASP A 250 6.07 -2.12 9.96
N GLN A 251 6.80 -2.23 8.83
CA GLN A 251 8.17 -2.76 8.80
C GLN A 251 9.23 -1.66 9.01
N LEU A 252 9.02 -0.79 9.99
CA LEU A 252 10.01 0.21 10.40
C LEU A 252 11.22 -0.49 11.05
N THR A 253 12.33 -0.59 10.30
CA THR A 253 13.64 -1.02 10.84
C THR A 253 14.25 0.07 11.73
N ASN A 254 13.70 0.22 12.93
CA ASN A 254 14.35 0.98 13.99
C ASN A 254 15.51 0.13 14.54
N GLN A 255 16.75 0.52 14.24
CA GLN A 255 17.93 -0.18 14.76
C GLN A 255 18.39 0.50 16.04
N ILE A 256 18.26 -0.22 17.16
CA ILE A 256 18.74 0.23 18.46
C ILE A 256 19.87 -0.71 18.86
N LYS A 257 21.04 -0.16 19.18
CA LYS A 257 22.16 -0.92 19.70
C LYS A 257 22.80 -0.21 20.89
N LEU A 258 22.88 -0.93 22.00
CA LEU A 258 23.60 -0.55 23.20
C LEU A 258 24.75 -1.54 23.40
N ASP A 259 25.96 -1.04 23.57
CA ASP A 259 27.17 -1.83 23.81
C ASP A 259 27.85 -1.32 25.09
N TYR A 260 27.95 -2.17 26.12
CA TYR A 260 28.77 -1.97 27.31
C TYR A 260 30.01 -2.85 27.24
N ARG A 261 31.18 -2.28 27.53
CA ARG A 261 32.47 -2.98 27.67
C ARG A 261 33.02 -2.70 29.06
N GLY A 262 33.09 -3.75 29.87
CA GLY A 262 33.72 -3.71 31.19
C GLY A 262 35.25 -3.87 31.09
N SER A 263 35.93 -3.59 32.19
CA SER A 263 37.36 -3.84 32.35
C SER A 263 37.66 -5.34 32.51
N GLU A 264 38.93 -5.74 32.43
CA GLU A 264 39.32 -7.16 32.56
C GLU A 264 38.92 -7.77 33.93
N ASP A 265 38.91 -6.94 34.98
CA ASP A 265 38.55 -7.34 36.35
C ASP A 265 37.03 -7.35 36.62
N ASP A 266 36.20 -6.93 35.65
CA ASP A 266 34.75 -6.90 35.82
C ASP A 266 34.13 -8.27 35.57
N ILE A 267 33.12 -8.62 36.39
CA ILE A 267 32.33 -9.84 36.21
C ILE A 267 31.67 -9.87 34.82
N PHE A 268 31.20 -8.72 34.33
CA PHE A 268 30.62 -8.57 33.00
C PHE A 268 31.60 -7.81 32.10
N GLN A 269 32.18 -8.52 31.13
CA GLN A 269 33.11 -7.93 30.17
C GLN A 269 32.37 -7.29 28.99
N GLU A 270 31.22 -7.82 28.62
CA GLU A 270 30.44 -7.29 27.49
C GLU A 270 28.93 -7.43 27.76
N VAL A 271 28.17 -6.34 27.62
CA VAL A 271 26.71 -6.38 27.62
C VAL A 271 26.20 -5.66 26.39
N GLN A 272 25.48 -6.36 25.51
CA GLN A 272 24.84 -5.81 24.33
C GLN A 272 23.32 -5.85 24.50
N ALA A 273 22.62 -4.81 24.08
CA ALA A 273 21.16 -4.79 24.02
C ALA A 273 20.64 -4.17 22.71
N GLY A 274 19.49 -4.66 22.25
CA GLY A 274 18.88 -4.24 20.99
C GLY A 274 19.14 -5.25 19.86
N ASN A 275 19.41 -4.78 18.64
CA ASN A 275 19.67 -5.64 17.48
C ASN A 275 21.00 -6.39 17.68
N THR A 276 20.92 -7.68 18.00
CA THR A 276 22.06 -8.55 18.30
C THR A 276 22.19 -9.68 17.29
N THR A 277 23.39 -10.27 17.21
CA THR A 277 23.68 -11.45 16.38
C THR A 277 24.10 -12.59 17.28
N LEU A 278 23.49 -13.76 17.06
CA LEU A 278 23.82 -14.96 17.81
C LEU A 278 24.85 -15.78 17.02
N SER A 279 26.00 -16.04 17.63
CA SER A 279 26.94 -17.07 17.18
C SER A 279 27.38 -17.88 18.38
N LEU A 280 26.97 -19.15 18.43
CA LEU A 280 27.39 -20.10 19.46
C LEU A 280 28.48 -21.01 18.90
N PRO A 281 29.54 -21.32 19.66
CA PRO A 281 30.50 -22.36 19.30
C PRO A 281 29.78 -23.71 19.16
N SER A 282 30.18 -24.53 18.19
CA SER A 282 29.60 -25.85 17.99
C SER A 282 29.91 -26.75 19.19
N THR A 283 28.90 -27.06 20.00
CA THR A 283 29.02 -28.03 21.10
C THR A 283 28.18 -29.26 20.81
N ARG A 284 28.59 -30.43 21.30
CA ARG A 284 27.87 -31.70 21.08
C ARG A 284 26.45 -31.75 21.66
N PHE A 285 26.09 -30.77 22.50
CA PHE A 285 24.82 -30.75 23.23
C PHE A 285 23.83 -29.71 22.70
N VAL A 286 24.22 -28.90 21.71
CA VAL A 286 23.37 -27.87 21.11
C VAL A 286 23.36 -28.07 19.60
N GLY A 287 22.26 -28.61 19.06
CA GLY A 287 22.06 -28.82 17.62
C GLY A 287 21.82 -27.54 16.79
N PHE A 288 21.93 -26.37 17.41
CA PHE A 288 21.71 -25.06 16.79
C PHE A 288 23.03 -24.48 16.25
N ASN A 289 23.47 -24.97 15.09
CA ASN A 289 24.51 -24.32 14.29
C ASN A 289 23.85 -23.28 13.33
N GLN A 290 23.11 -22.33 13.89
CA GLN A 290 22.50 -21.25 13.11
C GLN A 290 22.99 -19.90 13.63
N GLN A 291 23.65 -19.14 12.75
CA GLN A 291 23.90 -17.71 12.97
C GLN A 291 22.56 -16.99 12.77
N HIS A 292 21.83 -16.75 13.85
CA HIS A 292 20.60 -15.95 13.78
C HIS A 292 20.99 -14.46 13.71
N LYS A 293 20.62 -13.81 12.61
CA LYS A 293 20.79 -12.36 12.38
C LYS A 293 19.43 -11.68 12.61
N GLY A 294 19.43 -10.48 13.21
CA GLY A 294 18.21 -9.67 13.34
C GLY A 294 17.37 -9.88 14.60
N LEU A 295 17.95 -10.39 15.69
CA LEU A 295 17.23 -10.57 16.96
C LEU A 295 17.20 -9.28 17.77
N PHE A 296 16.07 -8.93 18.39
CA PHE A 296 16.02 -7.88 19.42
C PHE A 296 16.15 -8.52 20.81
N GLY A 297 17.24 -8.23 21.52
CA GLY A 297 17.51 -8.90 22.79
C GLY A 297 18.70 -8.36 23.56
N ILE A 298 19.01 -9.02 24.68
CA ILE A 298 20.12 -8.71 25.57
C ILE A 298 21.10 -9.89 25.55
N ARG A 299 22.38 -9.60 25.36
CA ARG A 299 23.50 -10.55 25.44
C ARG A 299 24.51 -10.06 26.47
N ALA A 300 24.80 -10.86 27.49
CA ALA A 300 25.83 -10.59 28.48
C ALA A 300 26.93 -11.65 28.43
N LYS A 301 28.20 -11.25 28.42
CA LYS A 301 29.37 -12.12 28.57
C LYS A 301 30.16 -11.70 29.80
N GLY A 302 30.65 -12.68 30.53
CA GLY A 302 31.36 -12.43 31.77
C GLY A 302 32.21 -13.59 32.23
N HIS A 303 33.05 -13.33 33.23
CA HIS A 303 33.86 -14.34 33.88
C HIS A 303 33.69 -14.24 35.40
N ILE A 304 33.62 -15.39 36.07
CA ILE A 304 33.67 -15.50 37.52
C ILE A 304 34.84 -16.44 37.83
N GLY A 305 36.02 -15.87 38.10
CA GLY A 305 37.27 -16.63 38.18
C GLY A 305 37.58 -17.34 36.85
N PRO A 306 37.85 -18.66 36.84
CA PRO A 306 38.10 -19.40 35.59
C PRO A 306 36.81 -19.72 34.79
N PHE A 307 35.63 -19.43 35.34
CA PHE A 307 34.35 -19.75 34.71
C PHE A 307 33.90 -18.62 33.79
N ALA A 308 33.91 -18.87 32.48
CA ALA A 308 33.32 -17.99 31.49
C ALA A 308 31.83 -18.30 31.32
N PHE A 309 30.97 -17.27 31.34
CA PHE A 309 29.55 -17.41 31.07
C PHE A 309 29.08 -16.45 29.98
N THR A 310 28.05 -16.87 29.24
CA THR A 310 27.36 -16.03 28.27
C THR A 310 25.86 -16.26 28.43
N THR A 311 25.11 -15.20 28.70
CA THR A 311 23.66 -15.22 28.91
C THR A 311 22.99 -14.42 27.80
N ILE A 312 21.93 -14.99 27.21
CA ILE A 312 21.21 -14.37 26.10
C ILE A 312 19.71 -14.48 26.37
N ALA A 313 19.00 -13.37 26.26
CA ALA A 313 17.54 -13.31 26.28
C ALA A 313 17.10 -12.46 25.09
N SER A 314 16.41 -13.06 24.12
CA SER A 314 15.99 -12.38 22.88
C SER A 314 14.54 -12.71 22.55
N HIS A 315 13.85 -11.75 21.95
CA HIS A 315 12.58 -11.96 21.28
C HIS A 315 12.84 -12.07 19.78
N GLU A 316 12.37 -13.15 19.16
CA GLU A 316 12.51 -13.38 17.73
C GLU A 316 11.29 -12.78 17.02
N GLU A 317 11.49 -11.67 16.31
CA GLU A 317 10.45 -11.03 15.48
C GLU A 317 10.38 -11.64 14.06
N SER A 318 11.25 -12.61 13.74
CA SER A 318 11.30 -13.28 12.44
C SER A 318 10.63 -14.65 12.50
N GLU A 319 9.73 -14.94 11.55
CA GLU A 319 9.13 -16.26 11.39
C GLU A 319 10.07 -17.15 10.54
N SER A 320 10.48 -18.30 11.07
CA SER A 320 11.33 -19.25 10.34
C SER A 320 10.48 -20.08 9.38
N ASN A 321 10.69 -19.87 8.07
CA ASN A 321 10.02 -20.61 7.00
C ASN A 321 10.99 -21.61 6.36
N ARG A 322 10.64 -22.91 6.34
CA ARG A 322 11.41 -23.96 5.66
C ARG A 322 10.52 -24.64 4.64
N GLN A 323 10.97 -24.61 3.38
CA GLN A 323 10.33 -25.32 2.29
C GLN A 323 11.26 -26.42 1.77
N SER A 324 10.68 -27.58 1.45
CA SER A 324 11.39 -28.67 0.77
C SER A 324 10.79 -28.85 -0.61
N PHE A 325 11.65 -28.84 -1.62
CA PHE A 325 11.29 -29.03 -3.01
C PHE A 325 11.97 -30.31 -3.52
N ARG A 326 11.28 -31.09 -4.37
CA ARG A 326 11.87 -32.21 -5.11
C ARG A 326 12.05 -31.75 -6.55
N GLY A 327 13.22 -32.04 -7.11
CA GLY A 327 13.54 -31.78 -8.52
C GLY A 327 12.58 -32.48 -9.48
N GLY A 328 12.59 -32.01 -10.73
CA GLY A 328 11.60 -32.28 -11.77
C GLY A 328 11.12 -30.96 -12.36
N ALA A 329 10.95 -30.88 -13.68
CA ALA A 329 10.32 -29.71 -14.31
C ALA A 329 9.07 -29.38 -13.49
N GLN A 330 9.03 -28.19 -12.88
CA GLN A 330 7.84 -27.78 -12.15
C GLN A 330 6.78 -27.60 -13.23
N ILE A 331 5.93 -28.61 -13.37
CA ILE A 331 4.74 -28.55 -14.18
C ILE A 331 3.82 -27.58 -13.45
N ASP A 332 3.92 -26.31 -13.84
CA ASP A 332 2.92 -25.33 -13.43
C ASP A 332 1.67 -25.65 -14.23
N THR A 333 0.72 -26.28 -13.54
CA THR A 333 -0.60 -26.55 -14.05
C THR A 333 -1.52 -25.38 -13.73
N VAL A 334 -2.05 -24.74 -14.75
CA VAL A 334 -3.10 -23.72 -14.62
C VAL A 334 -4.41 -24.33 -15.08
N GLU A 335 -5.36 -24.41 -14.16
CA GLU A 335 -6.73 -24.82 -14.49
C GLU A 335 -7.59 -23.58 -14.81
N ILE A 336 -8.32 -23.68 -15.90
CA ILE A 336 -9.27 -22.66 -16.37
C ILE A 336 -10.59 -23.37 -16.63
N ARG A 337 -11.66 -22.88 -16.02
CA ARG A 337 -13.00 -23.45 -16.21
C ARG A 337 -13.61 -22.96 -17.52
N ASP A 338 -14.49 -23.75 -18.13
CA ASP A 338 -15.25 -23.40 -19.33
C ASP A 338 -15.95 -22.03 -19.27
N TYR A 339 -16.51 -21.63 -18.12
CA TYR A 339 -17.13 -20.32 -17.96
C TYR A 339 -16.14 -19.14 -17.84
N GLN A 340 -14.83 -19.40 -17.77
CA GLN A 340 -13.76 -18.40 -17.58
C GLN A 340 -13.16 -17.91 -18.91
N TYR A 341 -13.99 -17.73 -19.94
CA TYR A 341 -13.57 -17.04 -21.16
C TYR A 341 -13.25 -15.56 -20.87
N VAL A 342 -12.47 -14.94 -21.78
CA VAL A 342 -12.06 -13.53 -21.68
C VAL A 342 -13.26 -12.63 -21.96
N ARG A 343 -13.76 -11.98 -20.91
CA ARG A 343 -14.93 -11.09 -20.98
C ARG A 343 -14.58 -9.68 -21.45
N ASN A 344 -15.53 -9.06 -22.15
CA ASN A 344 -15.59 -7.65 -22.52
C ASN A 344 -14.34 -7.11 -23.24
N GLN A 345 -13.64 -7.95 -24.01
CA GLN A 345 -12.38 -7.56 -24.67
C GLN A 345 -12.38 -7.78 -26.18
N TYR A 346 -13.04 -8.84 -26.67
CA TYR A 346 -13.10 -9.20 -28.08
C TYR A 346 -14.55 -9.00 -28.57
N PHE A 347 -14.73 -8.19 -29.61
CA PHE A 347 -16.06 -7.86 -30.13
C PHE A 347 -16.09 -7.90 -31.66
N PHE A 348 -17.10 -8.57 -32.21
CA PHE A 348 -17.53 -8.34 -33.58
C PHE A 348 -18.19 -6.97 -33.70
N LEU A 349 -17.96 -6.28 -34.82
CA LEU A 349 -18.55 -4.96 -35.08
C LEU A 349 -20.02 -5.06 -35.52
N ASP A 350 -20.42 -6.20 -36.06
CA ASP A 350 -21.76 -6.49 -36.58
C ASP A 350 -22.01 -8.01 -36.58
N ASP A 351 -23.28 -8.40 -36.60
CA ASP A 351 -23.70 -9.80 -36.72
C ASP A 351 -23.27 -10.38 -38.07
N VAL A 352 -23.20 -9.57 -39.12
CA VAL A 352 -22.71 -9.99 -40.44
C VAL A 352 -21.29 -10.57 -40.36
N TYR A 353 -20.39 -9.92 -39.63
CA TYR A 353 -19.00 -10.40 -39.47
C TYR A 353 -18.92 -11.64 -38.57
N ARG A 354 -19.75 -11.66 -37.53
CA ARG A 354 -19.90 -12.82 -36.66
C ARG A 354 -20.37 -14.05 -37.43
N ASP A 355 -21.35 -13.89 -38.30
CA ASP A 355 -21.96 -15.00 -39.05
C ASP A 355 -21.05 -15.49 -40.18
N GLN A 356 -20.13 -14.66 -40.66
CA GLN A 356 -19.08 -15.07 -41.60
C GLN A 356 -17.95 -15.87 -40.91
N LEU A 357 -17.57 -15.51 -39.67
CA LEU A 357 -16.48 -16.17 -38.93
C LEU A 357 -17.00 -17.16 -37.88
N THR A 358 -17.78 -18.17 -38.31
CA THR A 358 -18.33 -19.20 -37.41
C THR A 358 -17.29 -20.24 -36.98
N ASP A 359 -16.23 -20.43 -37.76
CA ASP A 359 -15.11 -21.31 -37.45
C ASP A 359 -13.79 -20.54 -37.59
N PHE A 360 -13.11 -20.29 -36.47
CA PHE A 360 -11.84 -19.57 -36.44
C PHE A 360 -10.70 -20.37 -37.10
N ALA A 361 -10.79 -21.71 -37.16
CA ALA A 361 -9.75 -22.55 -37.77
C ALA A 361 -9.63 -22.36 -39.29
N VAL A 362 -10.62 -21.76 -39.96
CA VAL A 362 -10.54 -21.42 -41.39
C VAL A 362 -9.39 -20.46 -41.69
N LEU A 363 -8.96 -19.70 -40.68
CA LEU A 363 -7.88 -18.73 -40.78
C LEU A 363 -6.48 -19.38 -40.78
N ASN A 364 -6.34 -20.69 -40.50
CA ASN A 364 -5.06 -21.41 -40.62
C ASN A 364 -4.47 -21.29 -42.03
N THR A 365 -5.33 -21.22 -43.05
CA THR A 365 -4.92 -21.06 -44.46
C THR A 365 -4.95 -19.62 -44.96
N GLY A 366 -5.17 -18.65 -44.06
CA GLY A 366 -5.40 -17.24 -44.38
C GLY A 366 -6.88 -16.87 -44.44
N ILE A 367 -7.16 -15.62 -44.84
CA ILE A 367 -8.54 -15.11 -44.96
C ILE A 367 -9.21 -15.80 -46.17
N PRO A 368 -10.35 -16.48 -45.98
CA PRO A 368 -11.03 -17.19 -47.07
C PRO A 368 -11.49 -16.25 -48.21
N GLU A 369 -11.46 -16.73 -49.45
CA GLU A 369 -11.77 -15.93 -50.65
C GLU A 369 -13.24 -15.47 -50.74
N ASP A 370 -14.14 -16.13 -50.01
CA ASP A 370 -15.56 -15.80 -49.91
C ASP A 370 -15.86 -14.65 -48.95
N PHE A 371 -14.87 -14.14 -48.21
CA PHE A 371 -14.98 -12.88 -47.50
C PHE A 371 -14.99 -11.72 -48.50
N ASP A 372 -16.15 -11.06 -48.63
CA ASP A 372 -16.33 -9.92 -49.54
C ASP A 372 -15.36 -8.78 -49.17
N PRO A 373 -14.36 -8.46 -50.01
CA PRO A 373 -13.39 -7.41 -49.73
C PRO A 373 -14.03 -6.02 -49.66
N THR A 374 -15.21 -5.83 -50.27
CA THR A 374 -15.93 -4.55 -50.23
C THR A 374 -16.69 -4.36 -48.91
N ALA A 375 -17.02 -5.45 -48.22
CA ALA A 375 -17.60 -5.44 -46.87
C ALA A 375 -16.55 -5.23 -45.76
N ALA A 376 -15.25 -5.30 -46.09
CA ALA A 376 -14.17 -4.98 -45.16
C ALA A 376 -14.31 -3.53 -44.66
N ILE A 377 -13.85 -3.28 -43.44
CA ILE A 377 -13.94 -1.97 -42.82
C ILE A 377 -12.82 -1.05 -43.32
N ASP A 378 -13.13 0.18 -43.71
CA ASP A 378 -12.12 1.22 -43.92
C ASP A 378 -11.44 1.53 -42.57
N GLU A 379 -10.18 1.11 -42.42
CA GLU A 379 -9.39 1.27 -41.20
C GLU A 379 -9.29 2.72 -40.74
N THR A 380 -9.28 3.67 -41.67
CA THR A 380 -9.17 5.11 -41.34
C THR A 380 -10.48 5.68 -40.81
N SER A 381 -11.59 4.99 -41.06
CA SER A 381 -12.91 5.42 -40.67
C SER A 381 -13.32 4.94 -39.28
N LEU A 382 -12.78 3.80 -38.78
CA LEU A 382 -13.25 3.24 -37.52
C LEU A 382 -12.99 4.20 -36.34
N GLN A 383 -14.05 4.42 -35.58
CA GLN A 383 -14.03 5.16 -34.33
C GLN A 383 -14.72 4.32 -33.27
N VAL A 384 -13.98 3.98 -32.22
CA VAL A 384 -14.49 3.23 -31.06
C VAL A 384 -14.72 4.19 -29.91
N TYR A 385 -15.84 4.03 -29.21
CA TYR A 385 -16.29 4.91 -28.15
C TYR A 385 -16.68 4.13 -26.90
N ILE A 386 -16.31 4.66 -25.72
CA ILE A 386 -16.76 4.19 -24.41
C ILE A 386 -17.63 5.26 -23.76
N ASN A 387 -18.69 4.82 -23.08
CA ASN A 387 -19.44 5.64 -22.14
C ASN A 387 -19.32 5.01 -20.75
N ASP A 388 -18.63 5.71 -19.84
CA ASP A 388 -18.41 5.29 -18.45
C ASP A 388 -19.49 5.81 -17.49
N PHE A 389 -20.46 6.56 -18.01
CA PHE A 389 -21.54 7.22 -17.27
C PHE A 389 -21.04 8.15 -16.15
N ASN A 390 -19.82 8.69 -16.28
CA ASN A 390 -19.23 9.61 -15.32
C ASN A 390 -19.05 11.02 -15.91
N VAL A 391 -20.04 11.88 -15.72
CA VAL A 391 -20.01 13.26 -16.25
C VAL A 391 -18.89 14.15 -15.69
N SER A 392 -18.21 13.73 -14.61
CA SER A 392 -17.18 14.55 -13.97
C SER A 392 -15.85 14.57 -14.71
N ASN A 393 -15.53 13.53 -15.49
CA ASN A 393 -14.28 13.41 -16.26
C ASN A 393 -14.45 13.70 -17.76
N ASP A 394 -15.69 13.85 -18.24
CA ASP A 394 -16.03 14.12 -19.64
C ASP A 394 -15.23 15.26 -20.28
N PRO A 395 -15.00 16.42 -19.62
CA PRO A 395 -14.23 17.51 -20.22
C PRO A 395 -12.77 17.14 -20.49
N GLU A 396 -12.15 16.37 -19.60
CA GLU A 396 -10.77 15.91 -19.75
C GLU A 396 -10.65 14.83 -20.82
N GLN A 397 -11.70 14.02 -20.95
CA GLN A 397 -11.83 12.93 -21.91
C GLN A 397 -12.30 13.38 -23.30
N LEU A 398 -12.64 14.65 -23.47
CA LEU A 398 -13.25 15.20 -24.69
C LEU A 398 -14.50 14.40 -25.11
N ALA A 399 -15.25 13.91 -24.13
CA ALA A 399 -16.43 13.09 -24.38
C ALA A 399 -17.55 13.92 -25.03
N ARG A 400 -18.28 13.32 -25.96
CA ARG A 400 -19.33 13.99 -26.73
C ARG A 400 -20.70 13.37 -26.45
N PRO A 401 -21.77 14.17 -26.32
CA PRO A 401 -23.11 13.61 -26.17
C PRO A 401 -23.49 12.80 -27.42
N GLY A 402 -24.21 11.71 -27.21
CA GLY A 402 -24.59 10.82 -28.29
C GLY A 402 -25.54 9.72 -27.88
N ARG A 403 -26.07 9.05 -28.90
CA ARG A 403 -26.93 7.88 -28.77
C ARG A 403 -26.36 6.72 -29.59
N ALA A 404 -26.18 5.59 -28.93
CA ALA A 404 -25.76 4.34 -29.55
C ALA A 404 -26.95 3.39 -29.67
N PHE A 405 -27.07 2.70 -30.80
CA PHE A 405 -28.20 1.82 -31.12
C PHE A 405 -27.70 0.41 -31.43
N ALA A 406 -28.33 -0.61 -30.86
CA ALA A 406 -28.02 -2.00 -31.20
C ALA A 406 -28.34 -2.31 -32.67
N ASP A 407 -29.48 -1.82 -33.16
CA ASP A 407 -29.86 -1.84 -34.56
C ASP A 407 -30.06 -0.41 -35.08
N LEU A 408 -29.17 0.02 -35.97
CA LEU A 408 -29.22 1.36 -36.57
C LEU A 408 -30.34 1.51 -37.61
N SER A 409 -30.80 0.40 -38.19
CA SER A 409 -31.87 0.37 -39.18
C SER A 409 -33.25 0.44 -38.55
N ASN A 410 -33.39 -0.04 -37.31
CA ASN A 410 -34.64 -0.08 -36.57
C ASN A 410 -34.48 0.40 -35.10
N PRO A 411 -34.17 1.70 -34.89
CA PRO A 411 -33.81 2.24 -33.58
C PRO A 411 -34.93 2.26 -32.53
N ASP A 412 -36.19 2.12 -32.95
CA ASP A 412 -37.38 2.25 -32.10
C ASP A 412 -38.07 0.91 -31.78
N ASP A 413 -37.56 -0.23 -32.28
CA ASP A 413 -38.17 -1.53 -32.00
C ASP A 413 -37.91 -1.93 -30.53
N PRO A 414 -38.93 -2.12 -29.69
CA PRO A 414 -38.70 -2.54 -28.31
C PRO A 414 -38.11 -3.97 -28.18
N ARG A 415 -38.02 -4.75 -29.28
CA ARG A 415 -37.42 -6.09 -29.34
C ARG A 415 -35.95 -6.09 -29.79
N THR A 416 -35.50 -5.08 -30.57
CA THR A 416 -34.12 -4.96 -31.08
C THR A 416 -33.47 -3.58 -30.89
N GLY A 417 -34.27 -2.54 -30.73
CA GLY A 417 -33.94 -1.12 -30.49
C GLY A 417 -33.51 -0.83 -29.05
N TYR A 418 -32.57 -1.63 -28.54
CA TYR A 418 -31.84 -1.24 -27.34
C TYR A 418 -30.95 -0.04 -27.67
N THR A 419 -31.02 1.01 -26.85
CA THR A 419 -30.25 2.24 -27.05
C THR A 419 -29.58 2.71 -25.78
N GLU A 420 -28.37 3.23 -25.91
CA GLU A 420 -27.65 3.89 -24.83
C GLU A 420 -27.51 5.37 -25.14
N VAL A 421 -27.86 6.21 -24.18
CA VAL A 421 -27.75 7.67 -24.27
C VAL A 421 -26.78 8.15 -23.21
N GLY A 422 -25.84 9.00 -23.61
CA GLY A 422 -24.90 9.61 -22.67
C GLY A 422 -23.77 10.31 -23.40
N THR A 423 -22.65 10.45 -22.70
CA THR A 423 -21.41 11.05 -23.19
C THR A 423 -20.42 9.95 -23.56
N TRP A 424 -19.83 10.08 -24.74
CA TRP A 424 -19.02 9.05 -25.37
C TRP A 424 -17.59 9.57 -25.57
N HIS A 425 -16.66 8.93 -24.88
CA HIS A 425 -15.21 9.10 -25.02
C HIS A 425 -14.72 8.32 -26.24
N ARG A 426 -13.97 8.95 -27.14
CA ARG A 426 -13.34 8.24 -28.28
C ARG A 426 -12.03 7.59 -27.87
N LEU A 427 -11.91 6.28 -28.05
CA LEU A 427 -10.67 5.54 -27.80
C LEU A 427 -9.59 5.83 -28.85
N ASP A 428 -8.34 5.76 -28.42
CA ASP A 428 -7.17 5.91 -29.27
C ASP A 428 -6.93 4.63 -30.11
N PRO A 429 -6.98 4.71 -31.46
CA PRO A 429 -6.76 3.56 -32.34
C PRO A 429 -5.39 2.92 -32.20
N ASP A 430 -4.35 3.66 -31.79
CA ASP A 430 -2.99 3.13 -31.69
C ASP A 430 -2.71 2.47 -30.33
N ASN A 431 -3.45 2.88 -29.30
CA ASN A 431 -3.16 2.54 -27.92
C ASN A 431 -4.21 1.68 -27.24
N ASP A 432 -5.49 1.83 -27.58
CA ASP A 432 -6.58 1.26 -26.79
C ASP A 432 -7.18 0.00 -27.40
N TYR A 433 -7.06 -0.20 -28.70
CA TYR A 433 -7.59 -1.38 -29.38
C TYR A 433 -6.77 -1.75 -30.62
N SER A 434 -6.98 -2.98 -31.08
CA SER A 434 -6.54 -3.45 -32.39
C SER A 434 -7.76 -3.93 -33.16
N MET A 435 -7.66 -3.96 -34.48
CA MET A 435 -8.77 -4.25 -35.38
C MET A 435 -8.30 -5.18 -36.49
N VAL A 436 -9.19 -6.05 -36.95
CA VAL A 436 -8.98 -6.81 -38.18
C VAL A 436 -10.05 -6.43 -39.18
N SER A 437 -9.68 -5.57 -40.14
CA SER A 437 -10.60 -4.94 -41.09
C SER A 437 -11.44 -5.93 -41.89
N ALA A 438 -10.80 -6.95 -42.47
CA ALA A 438 -11.47 -7.94 -43.31
C ALA A 438 -12.49 -8.80 -42.53
N LEU A 439 -12.24 -9.02 -41.23
CA LEU A 439 -13.06 -9.88 -40.38
C LEU A 439 -14.00 -9.08 -39.46
N GLY A 440 -13.97 -7.74 -39.54
CA GLY A 440 -14.87 -6.84 -38.83
C GLY A 440 -14.97 -7.08 -37.32
N TYR A 441 -13.83 -7.29 -36.65
CA TYR A 441 -13.76 -7.37 -35.18
C TYR A 441 -12.66 -6.49 -34.59
N ILE A 442 -12.83 -6.16 -33.31
CA ILE A 442 -11.87 -5.42 -32.51
C ILE A 442 -11.46 -6.21 -31.27
N VAL A 443 -10.22 -5.99 -30.85
CA VAL A 443 -9.65 -6.50 -29.61
C VAL A 443 -9.16 -5.33 -28.79
N LEU A 444 -9.84 -5.05 -27.69
CA LEU A 444 -9.49 -3.99 -26.77
C LEU A 444 -8.23 -4.36 -25.97
N ARG A 445 -7.40 -3.39 -25.64
CA ARG A 445 -6.22 -3.59 -24.79
C ARG A 445 -6.60 -3.81 -23.33
N VAL A 446 -7.69 -3.20 -22.89
CA VAL A 446 -8.25 -3.30 -21.55
C VAL A 446 -9.72 -3.71 -21.67
N PRO A 447 -10.21 -4.68 -20.88
CA PRO A 447 -11.61 -5.07 -20.93
C PRO A 447 -12.52 -3.92 -20.48
N VAL A 448 -13.68 -3.79 -21.13
CA VAL A 448 -14.71 -2.81 -20.76
C VAL A 448 -15.35 -3.25 -19.45
N GLN A 449 -15.53 -2.32 -18.51
CA GLN A 449 -16.23 -2.61 -17.26
C GLN A 449 -17.70 -2.95 -17.52
N ASP A 450 -18.30 -3.82 -16.72
CA ASP A 450 -19.67 -4.29 -16.93
C ASP A 450 -20.68 -3.14 -17.01
N ARG A 451 -20.51 -2.14 -16.14
CA ARG A 451 -21.33 -0.92 -16.06
C ARG A 451 -21.09 0.11 -17.18
N HIS A 452 -20.10 -0.08 -18.04
CA HIS A 452 -19.79 0.85 -19.15
C HIS A 452 -20.40 0.32 -20.45
N ALA A 453 -20.71 1.23 -21.37
CA ALA A 453 -21.15 0.90 -22.72
C ALA A 453 -20.03 1.09 -23.75
N LEU A 454 -20.05 0.29 -24.81
CA LEU A 454 -19.10 0.33 -25.94
C LEU A 454 -19.89 0.51 -27.23
N ALA A 455 -19.45 1.45 -28.07
CA ALA A 455 -20.07 1.74 -29.36
C ALA A 455 -19.02 2.06 -30.43
N VAL A 456 -19.43 1.98 -31.70
CA VAL A 456 -18.56 2.24 -32.85
C VAL A 456 -19.25 3.07 -33.92
N ALA A 457 -18.43 3.69 -34.76
CA ALA A 457 -18.82 4.21 -36.07
C ALA A 457 -17.71 3.86 -37.08
N TYR A 458 -18.08 3.37 -38.26
CA TYR A 458 -17.15 2.94 -39.31
C TYR A 458 -17.79 2.97 -40.69
N ARG A 459 -16.98 3.01 -41.74
CA ARG A 459 -17.40 2.82 -43.13
C ARG A 459 -16.84 1.51 -43.64
N THR A 460 -17.56 0.83 -44.51
CA THR A 460 -17.00 -0.25 -45.31
C THR A 460 -16.16 0.32 -46.46
N VAL A 461 -15.33 -0.50 -47.08
CA VAL A 461 -14.58 -0.15 -48.30
C VAL A 461 -15.54 0.20 -49.45
N ALA A 462 -16.73 -0.43 -49.49
CA ALA A 462 -17.81 -0.07 -50.41
C ALA A 462 -18.37 1.36 -50.19
N GLY A 463 -18.10 1.97 -49.03
CA GLY A 463 -18.54 3.31 -48.65
C GLY A 463 -19.80 3.35 -47.78
N ASP A 464 -20.34 2.18 -47.41
CA ASP A 464 -21.51 2.08 -46.53
C ASP A 464 -21.16 2.55 -45.13
N GLY A 465 -21.83 3.60 -44.65
CA GLY A 465 -21.57 4.20 -43.35
C GLY A 465 -22.43 3.59 -42.25
N VAL A 466 -21.79 3.10 -41.19
CA VAL A 466 -22.40 2.60 -39.96
C VAL A 466 -22.02 3.56 -38.82
N GLY A 467 -23.01 4.23 -38.25
CA GLY A 467 -22.74 5.40 -37.40
C GLY A 467 -22.32 6.62 -38.24
N PHE A 468 -21.85 7.69 -37.60
CA PHE A 468 -21.49 9.01 -38.19
C PHE A 468 -22.61 10.00 -38.51
N THR A 469 -23.88 9.61 -38.49
CA THR A 469 -24.93 10.61 -38.72
C THR A 469 -24.99 11.55 -37.51
N PRO A 470 -24.89 12.88 -37.66
CA PRO A 470 -25.25 13.77 -36.57
C PRO A 470 -26.72 13.51 -36.24
N ALA A 471 -27.03 13.04 -35.03
CA ALA A 471 -28.43 12.90 -34.60
C ALA A 471 -29.10 14.28 -34.52
N GLN A 472 -28.28 15.30 -34.23
CA GLN A 472 -28.51 16.75 -34.17
C GLN A 472 -27.15 17.45 -34.37
N PRO A 473 -27.06 18.79 -34.54
CA PRO A 473 -25.82 19.50 -34.84
C PRO A 473 -24.61 19.20 -33.93
N ASP A 474 -24.80 18.62 -32.74
CA ASP A 474 -23.73 18.32 -31.77
C ASP A 474 -23.82 16.92 -31.13
N SER A 475 -24.63 16.00 -31.65
CA SER A 475 -24.87 14.68 -31.02
C SER A 475 -24.46 13.50 -31.91
N LEU A 476 -23.68 12.57 -31.35
CA LEU A 476 -23.21 11.37 -32.05
C LEU A 476 -24.35 10.35 -32.25
N LYS A 477 -24.42 9.73 -33.43
CA LYS A 477 -25.19 8.49 -33.68
C LYS A 477 -24.21 7.35 -33.91
N LEU A 478 -24.26 6.34 -33.04
CA LEU A 478 -23.30 5.22 -33.01
C LEU A 478 -24.00 3.86 -33.10
N ARG A 479 -23.28 2.82 -33.52
CA ARG A 479 -23.69 1.43 -33.35
C ARG A 479 -23.24 0.93 -31.99
N LEU A 480 -24.13 0.33 -31.22
CA LEU A 480 -23.81 -0.23 -29.91
C LEU A 480 -23.21 -1.63 -30.07
N LEU A 481 -22.06 -1.88 -29.46
CA LEU A 481 -21.44 -3.20 -29.37
C LEU A 481 -21.66 -3.87 -28.02
N LYS A 482 -21.74 -3.08 -26.95
CA LYS A 482 -22.00 -3.54 -25.59
C LYS A 482 -22.82 -2.50 -24.83
N ALA A 483 -23.93 -2.93 -24.25
CA ALA A 483 -24.73 -2.13 -23.32
C ALA A 483 -24.08 -2.04 -21.92
N ARG A 484 -24.50 -1.06 -21.11
CA ARG A 484 -24.19 -1.13 -19.66
C ARG A 484 -24.96 -2.29 -19.04
N ASP A 485 -24.34 -2.97 -18.09
CA ASP A 485 -24.93 -4.12 -17.39
C ASP A 485 -25.56 -5.13 -18.36
N ALA A 486 -24.81 -5.44 -19.43
CA ALA A 486 -25.26 -6.24 -20.56
C ALA A 486 -25.89 -7.56 -20.12
N ARG A 487 -26.98 -7.95 -20.80
CA ARG A 487 -27.76 -9.14 -20.50
C ARG A 487 -27.88 -10.05 -21.70
N THR A 488 -28.14 -11.32 -21.44
CA THR A 488 -28.24 -12.40 -22.43
C THR A 488 -29.34 -12.18 -23.46
N GLU A 489 -30.41 -11.45 -23.08
CA GLU A 489 -31.51 -11.09 -23.96
C GLU A 489 -31.21 -9.89 -24.89
N PHE A 490 -30.09 -9.18 -24.69
CA PHE A 490 -29.78 -8.02 -25.52
C PHE A 490 -29.20 -8.47 -26.87
N PRO A 491 -29.57 -7.82 -27.99
CA PRO A 491 -29.03 -8.16 -29.32
C PRO A 491 -27.49 -8.08 -29.38
N THR A 492 -26.91 -7.17 -28.59
CA THR A 492 -25.46 -6.97 -28.50
C THR A 492 -24.72 -8.05 -27.73
N TRP A 493 -25.43 -8.94 -27.00
CA TRP A 493 -24.81 -9.98 -26.19
C TRP A 493 -23.91 -10.89 -27.01
N ASN A 494 -24.34 -11.27 -28.22
CA ASN A 494 -23.62 -12.23 -29.06
C ASN A 494 -22.46 -11.60 -29.85
N LEU A 495 -22.31 -10.27 -29.83
CA LEU A 495 -21.18 -9.59 -30.44
C LEU A 495 -19.89 -9.79 -29.63
N GLU A 496 -19.99 -10.02 -28.32
CA GLU A 496 -18.86 -10.43 -27.48
C GLU A 496 -18.44 -11.87 -27.78
N TRP A 497 -17.14 -12.08 -28.01
CA TRP A 497 -16.57 -13.41 -28.20
C TRP A 497 -16.55 -14.19 -26.90
N LYS A 498 -16.99 -15.45 -26.94
CA LYS A 498 -17.08 -16.34 -25.76
C LYS A 498 -16.25 -17.62 -25.90
N ASN A 499 -15.33 -17.60 -26.86
CA ASN A 499 -14.46 -18.72 -27.22
C ASN A 499 -12.97 -18.42 -27.01
N VAL A 500 -12.62 -17.33 -26.31
CA VAL A 500 -11.23 -16.92 -26.06
C VAL A 500 -10.88 -17.19 -24.60
N TYR A 501 -9.81 -17.95 -24.35
CA TYR A 501 -9.38 -18.34 -23.01
C TYR A 501 -7.95 -17.87 -22.75
N ARG A 502 -7.71 -17.24 -21.59
CA ARG A 502 -6.37 -16.77 -21.21
C ARG A 502 -5.58 -17.90 -20.59
N ILE A 503 -4.76 -18.56 -21.39
CA ILE A 503 -3.98 -19.75 -21.00
C ILE A 503 -2.68 -19.42 -20.26
N VAL A 504 -2.22 -18.16 -20.30
CA VAL A 504 -1.03 -17.71 -19.56
C VAL A 504 -1.39 -16.63 -18.54
N ARG A 505 -0.92 -16.80 -17.29
CA ARG A 505 -1.05 -15.80 -16.21
C ARG A 505 0.30 -15.11 -15.96
N GLY A 506 0.33 -13.77 -15.87
CA GLY A 506 1.44 -13.05 -15.20
C GLY A 506 2.57 -12.45 -16.04
N PHE A 507 2.41 -12.14 -17.34
CA PHE A 507 3.43 -11.37 -18.07
C PHE A 507 3.11 -9.88 -18.20
N SER A 508 4.05 -9.05 -17.77
CA SER A 508 4.24 -7.70 -18.31
C SER A 508 4.56 -7.82 -19.81
N ARG A 509 3.81 -7.08 -20.63
CA ARG A 509 3.92 -6.98 -22.10
C ARG A 509 5.39 -7.10 -22.57
N GLY A 510 5.72 -8.11 -23.39
CA GLY A 510 6.97 -8.11 -24.17
C GLY A 510 7.96 -9.29 -24.04
N ARG A 511 7.62 -10.42 -23.41
CA ARG A 511 8.39 -11.67 -23.58
C ARG A 511 7.55 -12.68 -24.34
N LEU A 512 8.05 -13.10 -25.51
CA LEU A 512 7.48 -14.16 -26.32
C LEU A 512 7.52 -15.46 -25.50
N PHE A 513 6.36 -16.09 -25.41
CA PHE A 513 6.19 -17.42 -24.85
C PHE A 513 6.67 -18.46 -25.89
N ASP A 514 7.15 -19.61 -25.43
CA ASP A 514 7.66 -20.69 -26.28
C ASP A 514 6.57 -21.74 -26.41
N GLU A 515 5.79 -21.66 -27.49
CA GLU A 515 4.60 -22.48 -27.77
C GLU A 515 4.86 -23.97 -27.62
N ASP A 516 6.08 -24.41 -27.95
CA ASP A 516 6.56 -25.79 -27.82
C ASP A 516 6.58 -26.32 -26.37
N LYS A 517 6.46 -25.44 -25.37
CA LYS A 517 6.55 -25.77 -23.93
C LYS A 517 5.22 -25.78 -23.19
N ILE A 518 4.11 -25.41 -23.83
CA ILE A 518 2.78 -25.55 -23.25
C ILE A 518 2.09 -26.76 -23.84
N ARG A 519 1.48 -27.54 -22.96
CA ARG A 519 0.45 -28.50 -23.34
C ARG A 519 -0.88 -28.05 -22.77
N VAL A 520 -1.92 -28.17 -23.57
CA VAL A 520 -3.30 -27.90 -23.15
C VAL A 520 -4.02 -29.23 -23.19
N GLU A 521 -4.68 -29.58 -22.10
CA GLU A 521 -5.63 -30.68 -22.06
C GLU A 521 -7.02 -30.13 -21.76
N ILE A 522 -8.06 -30.76 -22.31
CA ILE A 522 -9.45 -30.43 -22.00
C ILE A 522 -10.03 -31.64 -21.29
N LEU A 523 -10.46 -31.43 -20.05
CA LEU A 523 -11.04 -32.44 -19.18
C LEU A 523 -12.54 -32.20 -19.05
N HIS A 524 -13.31 -33.27 -19.03
CA HIS A 524 -14.74 -33.26 -18.72
C HIS A 524 -14.97 -33.86 -17.33
N GLU A 525 -15.57 -33.07 -16.44
CA GLU A 525 -15.93 -33.48 -15.09
C GLU A 525 -17.26 -34.24 -15.07
N ILE A 526 -17.22 -35.48 -14.61
CA ILE A 526 -18.40 -36.31 -14.38
C ILE A 526 -18.64 -36.39 -12.86
N PRO A 527 -19.82 -36.02 -12.34
CA PRO A 527 -20.08 -36.02 -10.90
C PRO A 527 -19.84 -37.40 -10.27
N GLY A 528 -18.82 -37.48 -9.41
CA GLY A 528 -18.48 -38.69 -8.65
C GLY A 528 -17.38 -39.55 -9.27
N ASP A 529 -16.90 -39.21 -10.47
CA ASP A 529 -15.81 -39.87 -11.18
C ASP A 529 -14.61 -38.93 -11.37
N GLU A 530 -13.45 -39.49 -11.74
CA GLU A 530 -12.28 -38.70 -12.13
C GLU A 530 -12.53 -38.01 -13.48
N PRO A 531 -12.10 -36.75 -13.67
CA PRO A 531 -12.26 -36.04 -14.93
C PRO A 531 -11.59 -36.78 -16.10
N GLU A 532 -12.29 -36.88 -17.23
CA GLU A 532 -11.81 -37.60 -18.41
C GLU A 532 -11.34 -36.63 -19.51
N ASN A 533 -10.25 -36.95 -20.20
CA ASN A 533 -9.73 -36.14 -21.32
C ASN A 533 -10.15 -36.67 -22.70
N THR A 534 -10.88 -37.78 -22.75
CA THR A 534 -11.38 -38.40 -23.97
C THR A 534 -12.84 -38.76 -23.88
N GLU A 535 -13.54 -38.73 -25.02
CA GLU A 535 -14.88 -39.26 -25.17
C GLU A 535 -14.94 -40.10 -26.46
N GLY A 536 -15.52 -41.31 -26.36
CA GLY A 536 -15.61 -42.22 -27.52
C GLY A 536 -14.25 -42.63 -28.13
N GLY A 537 -13.17 -42.59 -27.35
CA GLY A 537 -11.81 -42.92 -27.80
C GLY A 537 -11.08 -41.77 -28.53
N ARG A 538 -11.65 -40.56 -28.55
CA ARG A 538 -11.03 -39.33 -29.10
C ARG A 538 -10.82 -38.32 -27.98
N SER A 539 -9.74 -37.56 -28.02
CA SER A 539 -9.52 -36.49 -27.04
C SER A 539 -10.48 -35.32 -27.26
N PHE A 540 -10.78 -34.55 -26.22
CA PHE A 540 -11.60 -33.33 -26.37
C PHE A 540 -10.94 -32.28 -27.28
N LEU A 541 -9.60 -32.25 -27.39
CA LEU A 541 -8.90 -31.45 -28.40
C LEU A 541 -9.29 -31.86 -29.83
N GLN A 542 -9.37 -33.16 -30.10
CA GLN A 542 -9.80 -33.69 -31.41
C GLN A 542 -11.27 -33.44 -31.67
N LEU A 543 -12.11 -33.56 -30.64
CA LEU A 543 -13.56 -33.35 -30.76
C LEU A 543 -13.90 -31.88 -31.01
N MET A 544 -13.13 -30.95 -30.42
CA MET A 544 -13.30 -29.50 -30.55
C MET A 544 -12.46 -28.89 -31.69
N GLY A 545 -11.82 -29.71 -32.51
CA GLY A 545 -11.14 -29.29 -33.74
C GLY A 545 -9.81 -28.56 -33.54
N LEU A 546 -9.15 -28.75 -32.39
CA LEU A 546 -7.82 -28.21 -32.06
C LEU A 546 -6.66 -29.15 -32.40
N ASP A 547 -6.93 -30.46 -32.53
CA ASP A 547 -5.97 -31.52 -32.88
C ASP A 547 -6.54 -32.32 -34.06
N LYS A 548 -6.23 -31.91 -35.29
CA LYS A 548 -6.70 -32.54 -36.53
C LYS A 548 -5.63 -33.44 -37.17
N HIS A 549 -4.36 -33.20 -36.87
CA HIS A 549 -3.22 -34.00 -37.32
C HIS A 549 -2.10 -33.97 -36.28
N GLY A 550 -1.03 -34.74 -36.48
CA GLY A 550 0.14 -34.61 -35.61
C GLY A 550 1.00 -33.40 -35.99
N GLN A 551 2.13 -33.23 -35.29
CA GLN A 551 3.04 -32.09 -35.51
C GLN A 551 3.67 -32.06 -36.92
N ASP A 552 3.75 -33.21 -37.61
CA ASP A 552 4.20 -33.29 -39.00
C ASP A 552 3.02 -33.41 -39.96
N ALA A 553 3.11 -32.74 -41.12
CA ALA A 553 2.06 -32.75 -42.13
C ALA A 553 1.67 -34.19 -42.55
N GLY A 554 0.38 -34.51 -42.45
CA GLY A 554 -0.18 -35.82 -42.83
C GLY A 554 -0.06 -36.91 -41.77
N THR A 555 0.42 -36.59 -40.57
CA THR A 555 0.40 -37.51 -39.42
C THR A 555 -0.94 -37.51 -38.70
N ARG A 556 -1.20 -38.56 -37.91
CA ARG A 556 -2.45 -38.70 -37.15
C ARG A 556 -2.45 -37.77 -35.93
N PRO A 557 -3.62 -37.30 -35.48
CA PRO A 557 -3.79 -36.55 -34.23
C PRO A 557 -3.00 -37.14 -33.05
N ASP A 558 -2.31 -36.30 -32.30
CA ASP A 558 -1.36 -36.70 -31.24
C ASP A 558 -1.65 -36.09 -29.86
N GLN A 559 -2.86 -35.56 -29.68
CA GLN A 559 -3.34 -34.91 -28.44
C GLN A 559 -2.55 -33.65 -28.08
N ILE A 560 -1.94 -33.02 -29.07
CA ILE A 560 -1.30 -31.71 -28.97
C ILE A 560 -2.09 -30.80 -29.91
N ILE A 561 -2.22 -29.52 -29.55
CA ILE A 561 -2.80 -28.53 -30.48
C ILE A 561 -1.93 -28.50 -31.74
N ASP A 562 -2.56 -28.50 -32.91
CA ASP A 562 -1.84 -28.46 -34.19
C ASP A 562 -0.91 -27.23 -34.25
N ALA A 563 0.35 -27.39 -34.67
CA ALA A 563 1.33 -26.30 -34.69
C ALA A 563 1.00 -25.15 -35.66
N ASP A 564 0.15 -25.41 -36.66
CA ASP A 564 -0.35 -24.43 -37.62
C ASP A 564 -1.68 -23.79 -37.18
N TYR A 565 -2.17 -24.12 -35.98
CA TYR A 565 -3.42 -23.57 -35.46
C TYR A 565 -3.28 -22.11 -35.04
N VAL A 566 -3.87 -21.19 -35.81
CA VAL A 566 -3.75 -19.74 -35.61
C VAL A 566 -4.45 -19.22 -34.35
N GLY A 567 -5.33 -20.02 -33.74
CA GLY A 567 -6.02 -19.67 -32.50
C GLY A 567 -5.15 -19.82 -31.24
N LEU A 568 -3.99 -20.46 -31.33
CA LEU A 568 -3.00 -20.46 -30.26
C LEU A 568 -2.13 -19.20 -30.38
N ASP A 569 -2.51 -18.13 -29.69
CA ASP A 569 -1.82 -16.84 -29.77
C ASP A 569 -0.81 -16.69 -28.62
N GLY A 570 0.44 -17.10 -28.85
CA GLY A 570 1.53 -16.93 -27.88
C GLY A 570 1.87 -15.47 -27.57
N SER A 571 1.53 -14.52 -28.45
CA SER A 571 1.80 -13.09 -28.25
C SER A 571 0.84 -12.46 -27.24
N ARG A 572 -0.44 -12.86 -27.26
CA ARG A 572 -1.49 -12.41 -26.34
C ARG A 572 -1.67 -13.36 -25.15
N GLY A 573 -1.12 -14.58 -25.22
CA GLY A 573 -1.24 -15.61 -24.21
C GLY A 573 -2.66 -16.17 -24.10
N VAL A 574 -3.34 -16.32 -25.24
CA VAL A 574 -4.72 -16.80 -25.32
C VAL A 574 -4.86 -17.99 -26.26
N LEU A 575 -5.83 -18.85 -25.97
CA LEU A 575 -6.34 -19.88 -26.87
C LEU A 575 -7.73 -19.46 -27.34
N ILE A 576 -7.90 -19.30 -28.65
CA ILE A 576 -9.18 -19.06 -29.31
C ILE A 576 -9.67 -20.41 -29.82
N PHE A 577 -10.86 -20.85 -29.42
CA PHE A 577 -11.45 -22.07 -29.98
C PHE A 577 -12.00 -21.85 -31.39
N PRO A 578 -12.02 -22.89 -32.23
CA PRO A 578 -12.56 -22.79 -33.59
C PRO A 578 -14.01 -22.32 -33.59
N ASP A 579 -14.87 -22.95 -32.79
CA ASP A 579 -16.26 -22.53 -32.61
C ASP A 579 -16.41 -21.33 -31.65
N GLN A 580 -17.40 -20.47 -31.92
CA GLN A 580 -17.72 -19.30 -31.10
C GLN A 580 -18.33 -19.67 -29.74
N ARG A 581 -18.89 -20.88 -29.60
CA ARG A 581 -19.42 -21.46 -28.36
C ARG A 581 -18.90 -22.90 -28.21
N PRO A 582 -17.62 -23.09 -27.87
CA PRO A 582 -16.98 -24.41 -27.92
C PRO A 582 -17.63 -25.49 -27.05
N PHE A 583 -18.28 -25.09 -25.95
CA PHE A 583 -18.97 -26.01 -25.03
C PHE A 583 -20.50 -26.07 -25.25
N ASP A 584 -21.01 -25.32 -26.24
CA ASP A 584 -22.39 -25.39 -26.73
C ASP A 584 -22.42 -25.08 -28.24
N PRO A 585 -21.77 -25.93 -29.07
CA PRO A 585 -21.60 -25.65 -30.49
C PRO A 585 -22.95 -25.66 -31.21
N VAL A 586 -23.12 -24.74 -32.14
CA VAL A 586 -24.32 -24.69 -32.98
C VAL A 586 -24.33 -25.88 -33.93
N GLY A 587 -25.42 -26.66 -33.94
CA GLY A 587 -25.52 -27.89 -34.73
C GLY A 587 -24.58 -29.01 -34.24
N ASP A 588 -24.20 -29.93 -35.11
CA ASP A 588 -23.35 -31.10 -34.79
C ASP A 588 -21.86 -30.86 -35.08
N LYS A 589 -21.41 -29.60 -35.03
CA LYS A 589 -20.03 -29.22 -35.40
C LYS A 589 -18.98 -29.97 -34.59
N TYR A 590 -19.21 -30.13 -33.28
CA TYR A 590 -18.41 -31.00 -32.43
C TYR A 590 -19.21 -32.21 -32.00
N ALA A 591 -18.57 -33.37 -32.00
CA ALA A 591 -19.15 -34.62 -31.55
C ALA A 591 -19.00 -34.79 -30.02
N VAL A 592 -19.33 -33.75 -29.25
CA VAL A 592 -19.32 -33.78 -27.77
C VAL A 592 -20.71 -34.12 -27.24
N SER A 593 -20.79 -35.06 -26.29
CA SER A 593 -22.07 -35.53 -25.75
C SER A 593 -22.71 -34.54 -24.78
N THR A 594 -21.89 -33.81 -24.02
CA THR A 594 -22.34 -32.90 -22.97
C THR A 594 -22.18 -31.45 -23.41
N ARG A 595 -23.31 -30.74 -23.55
CA ARG A 595 -23.35 -29.30 -23.83
C ARG A 595 -23.62 -28.50 -22.57
N VAL A 596 -23.08 -27.28 -22.51
CA VAL A 596 -23.21 -26.38 -21.37
C VAL A 596 -23.68 -24.99 -21.82
N PRO A 597 -24.92 -24.84 -22.34
CA PRO A 597 -25.44 -23.56 -22.83
C PRO A 597 -25.48 -22.48 -21.74
N GLU A 598 -25.60 -22.86 -20.47
CA GLU A 598 -25.74 -21.95 -19.34
C GLU A 598 -24.54 -20.99 -19.17
N ILE A 599 -23.32 -21.38 -19.56
CA ILE A 599 -22.15 -20.49 -19.47
C ILE A 599 -22.24 -19.31 -20.46
N TYR A 600 -23.06 -19.45 -21.51
CA TYR A 600 -23.29 -18.44 -22.54
C TYR A 600 -24.61 -17.69 -22.34
N ASP A 601 -25.63 -18.38 -21.83
CA ASP A 601 -27.02 -17.89 -21.80
C ASP A 601 -27.48 -17.47 -20.40
N LYS A 602 -26.63 -17.59 -19.36
CA LYS A 602 -26.87 -17.04 -18.01
C LYS A 602 -25.94 -15.88 -17.73
N GLN A 603 -26.46 -14.85 -17.07
CA GLN A 603 -25.66 -13.70 -16.61
C GLN A 603 -25.04 -13.95 -15.23
N GLN A 604 -25.73 -14.69 -14.34
CA GLN A 604 -25.26 -14.87 -12.97
C GLN A 604 -24.08 -15.85 -12.93
N GLN A 605 -22.96 -15.38 -12.36
CA GLN A 605 -21.76 -16.19 -12.22
C GLN A 605 -22.02 -17.49 -11.45
N ARG A 606 -22.91 -17.47 -10.46
CA ARG A 606 -23.28 -18.67 -9.69
C ARG A 606 -23.87 -19.76 -10.59
N ASP A 607 -24.79 -19.40 -11.47
CA ASP A 607 -25.45 -20.34 -12.39
C ASP A 607 -24.43 -20.93 -13.38
N GLN A 608 -23.50 -20.09 -13.87
CA GLN A 608 -22.42 -20.53 -14.75
C GLN A 608 -21.45 -21.50 -14.05
N ILE A 609 -21.11 -21.23 -12.79
CA ILE A 609 -20.25 -22.11 -11.98
C ILE A 609 -20.93 -23.46 -11.75
N GLU A 610 -22.21 -23.46 -11.43
CA GLU A 610 -22.98 -24.68 -11.17
C GLU A 610 -23.15 -25.53 -12.44
N ALA A 611 -23.26 -24.88 -13.60
CA ALA A 611 -23.37 -25.54 -14.89
C ALA A 611 -22.03 -26.03 -15.45
N SER A 612 -20.89 -25.44 -15.05
CA SER A 612 -19.54 -25.80 -15.53
C SER A 612 -19.28 -27.30 -15.53
N ARG A 613 -18.80 -27.85 -16.66
CA ARG A 613 -18.45 -29.27 -16.80
C ARG A 613 -17.07 -29.50 -17.38
N TYR A 614 -16.42 -28.49 -17.95
CA TYR A 614 -15.12 -28.64 -18.57
C TYR A 614 -14.02 -27.82 -17.89
N ILE A 615 -12.82 -28.38 -17.85
CA ILE A 615 -11.58 -27.75 -17.38
C ILE A 615 -10.57 -27.76 -18.52
N LEU A 616 -10.00 -26.60 -18.81
CA LEU A 616 -8.79 -26.48 -19.60
C LEU A 616 -7.61 -26.53 -18.64
N GLN A 617 -6.79 -27.56 -18.77
CA GLN A 617 -5.59 -27.76 -17.98
C GLN A 617 -4.38 -27.36 -18.83
N VAL A 618 -3.74 -26.25 -18.45
CA VAL A 618 -2.56 -25.73 -19.14
C VAL A 618 -1.33 -26.17 -18.36
N ILE A 619 -0.54 -27.05 -18.96
CA ILE A 619 0.67 -27.64 -18.41
C ILE A 619 1.86 -26.90 -19.01
N ASN A 620 2.61 -26.16 -18.18
CA ASN A 620 3.83 -25.50 -18.62
C ASN A 620 5.05 -26.34 -18.22
N ALA A 621 5.73 -26.91 -19.21
CA ALA A 621 7.02 -27.58 -19.03
C ALA A 621 8.16 -26.56 -19.02
N SER A 622 8.16 -25.64 -18.04
CA SER A 622 9.24 -24.66 -17.94
C SER A 622 10.50 -25.31 -17.35
N ALA A 623 11.65 -25.12 -18.02
CA ALA A 623 12.95 -25.56 -17.52
C ALA A 623 13.52 -24.66 -16.39
N GLN A 624 12.89 -23.51 -16.13
CA GLN A 624 13.31 -22.56 -15.10
C GLN A 624 12.48 -22.76 -13.83
N GLN A 625 12.96 -23.63 -12.93
CA GLN A 625 12.37 -23.75 -11.59
C GLN A 625 12.56 -22.42 -10.83
N ARG A 626 11.45 -21.72 -10.59
CA ARG A 626 11.40 -20.54 -9.71
C ARG A 626 10.73 -20.96 -8.43
N ILE A 627 11.49 -21.02 -7.34
CA ILE A 627 10.94 -21.33 -6.03
C ILE A 627 10.57 -20.01 -5.35
N SER A 628 9.28 -19.82 -5.06
CA SER A 628 8.81 -18.67 -4.27
C SER A 628 8.79 -19.01 -2.78
N LEU A 629 9.67 -18.36 -2.03
CA LEU A 629 9.74 -18.50 -0.57
C LEU A 629 8.57 -17.80 0.15
N THR A 630 7.86 -16.92 -0.54
CA THR A 630 6.77 -16.09 0.03
C THR A 630 5.37 -16.63 -0.21
N GLN A 631 5.19 -17.61 -1.13
CA GLN A 631 3.87 -18.16 -1.50
C GLN A 631 2.80 -17.08 -1.75
N GLY A 632 3.18 -15.95 -2.35
CA GLY A 632 2.25 -14.85 -2.63
C GLY A 632 1.91 -13.95 -1.43
N ARG A 633 2.52 -14.14 -0.26
CA ARG A 633 2.47 -13.16 0.84
C ARG A 633 3.45 -12.03 0.55
N LEU A 634 2.98 -10.78 0.61
CA LEU A 634 3.85 -9.59 0.54
C LEU A 634 4.64 -9.46 1.85
N ALA A 635 5.71 -10.24 1.99
CA ALA A 635 6.65 -10.17 3.09
C ALA A 635 8.06 -9.90 2.56
N GLY A 636 8.72 -8.86 3.06
CA GLY A 636 10.14 -8.63 2.79
C GLY A 636 10.98 -9.77 3.37
N ILE A 637 11.84 -10.36 2.54
CA ILE A 637 12.80 -11.40 2.97
C ILE A 637 14.18 -10.77 3.12
N ASP A 638 14.86 -11.07 4.23
CA ASP A 638 16.30 -10.83 4.33
C ASP A 638 17.03 -11.79 3.39
N ILE A 639 17.50 -11.28 2.25
CA ILE A 639 18.18 -12.06 1.21
C ILE A 639 19.44 -12.74 1.78
N GLU A 640 20.07 -12.18 2.83
CA GLU A 640 21.24 -12.77 3.51
C GLU A 640 20.89 -13.99 4.39
N SER A 641 19.62 -14.19 4.71
CA SER A 641 19.16 -15.29 5.56
C SER A 641 18.83 -16.58 4.80
N VAL A 642 18.76 -16.52 3.46
CA VAL A 642 18.33 -17.65 2.63
C VAL A 642 19.43 -18.71 2.52
N ASP A 643 19.15 -19.91 3.04
CA ASP A 643 20.00 -21.11 2.93
C ASP A 643 19.36 -22.12 1.98
N VAL A 644 20.02 -22.42 0.86
CA VAL A 644 19.53 -23.42 -0.11
C VAL A 644 20.45 -24.64 -0.09
N ARG A 645 19.83 -25.83 -0.02
CA ARG A 645 20.53 -27.10 -0.06
C ARG A 645 19.92 -28.00 -1.14
N LEU A 646 20.77 -28.60 -1.96
CA LEU A 646 20.41 -29.59 -2.96
C LEU A 646 21.04 -30.94 -2.56
N ASN A 647 20.23 -31.97 -2.33
CA ASN A 647 20.70 -33.32 -1.94
C ASN A 647 21.71 -33.31 -0.76
N GLY A 648 21.49 -32.42 0.22
CA GLY A 648 22.36 -32.25 1.38
C GLY A 648 23.60 -31.36 1.15
N LYS A 649 23.93 -31.01 -0.09
CA LYS A 649 24.98 -30.04 -0.42
C LYS A 649 24.44 -28.62 -0.31
N ARG A 650 25.14 -27.76 0.43
CA ARG A 650 24.83 -26.33 0.52
C ARG A 650 25.25 -25.62 -0.76
N LEU A 651 24.36 -24.79 -1.31
CA LEU A 651 24.62 -24.00 -2.52
C LEU A 651 25.13 -22.59 -2.17
N GLN A 652 25.86 -21.97 -3.10
CA GLN A 652 26.39 -20.61 -2.95
C GLN A 652 25.57 -19.59 -3.74
N ARG A 653 25.08 -18.57 -3.05
CA ARG A 653 24.33 -17.46 -3.65
C ARG A 653 25.24 -16.64 -4.58
N GLY A 654 24.74 -16.24 -5.75
CA GLY A 654 25.50 -15.53 -6.79
C GLY A 654 26.24 -16.43 -7.78
N THR A 655 26.49 -17.70 -7.42
CA THR A 655 27.18 -18.68 -8.28
C THR A 655 26.26 -19.84 -8.67
N ASP A 656 25.54 -20.40 -7.69
CA ASP A 656 24.65 -21.56 -7.88
C ASP A 656 23.17 -21.16 -7.93
N PHE A 657 22.80 -20.08 -7.24
CA PHE A 657 21.44 -19.53 -7.26
C PHE A 657 21.43 -18.03 -6.94
N ASN A 658 20.38 -17.32 -7.36
CA ASN A 658 20.10 -15.93 -7.03
C ASN A 658 18.75 -15.81 -6.33
N VAL A 659 18.61 -14.80 -5.46
CA VAL A 659 17.37 -14.55 -4.73
C VAL A 659 16.97 -13.09 -4.89
N THR A 660 15.72 -12.86 -5.27
CA THR A 660 15.14 -11.50 -5.35
C THR A 660 14.63 -11.04 -3.99
N PHE A 661 14.43 -9.73 -3.83
CA PHE A 661 13.82 -9.16 -2.63
C PHE A 661 12.36 -9.62 -2.41
N THR A 662 11.71 -10.15 -3.45
CA THR A 662 10.37 -10.74 -3.39
C THR A 662 10.35 -12.20 -2.94
N GLY A 663 11.53 -12.81 -2.73
CA GLY A 663 11.67 -14.20 -2.31
C GLY A 663 11.67 -15.21 -3.44
N GLU A 664 11.92 -14.80 -4.69
CA GLU A 664 12.08 -15.74 -5.80
C GLU A 664 13.52 -16.24 -5.86
N VAL A 665 13.69 -17.55 -5.77
CA VAL A 665 14.98 -18.24 -5.95
C VAL A 665 15.08 -18.72 -7.40
N THR A 666 16.17 -18.36 -8.06
CA THR A 666 16.50 -18.79 -9.43
C THR A 666 17.84 -19.52 -9.43
N PHE A 667 17.88 -20.75 -9.94
CA PHE A 667 19.12 -21.52 -10.06
C PHE A 667 19.89 -21.12 -11.32
N VAL A 668 21.22 -21.12 -11.25
CA VAL A 668 22.12 -20.72 -12.35
C VAL A 668 23.19 -21.78 -12.60
N GLY A 669 23.69 -21.82 -13.84
CA GLY A 669 24.75 -22.73 -14.26
C GLY A 669 24.34 -24.21 -14.18
N GLU A 670 25.31 -25.07 -13.85
CA GLU A 670 25.12 -26.53 -13.71
C GLU A 670 24.10 -26.90 -12.62
N THR A 671 23.92 -26.03 -11.62
CA THR A 671 22.93 -26.21 -10.56
C THR A 671 21.51 -26.19 -11.12
N ALA A 672 21.20 -25.36 -12.13
CA ALA A 672 19.87 -25.34 -12.73
C ALA A 672 19.50 -26.69 -13.35
N SER A 673 20.45 -27.34 -14.03
CA SER A 673 20.27 -28.67 -14.60
C SER A 673 20.12 -29.75 -13.51
N ALA A 674 20.90 -29.66 -12.44
CA ALA A 674 20.86 -30.62 -11.33
C ALA A 674 19.59 -30.53 -10.47
N VAL A 675 18.93 -29.36 -10.41
CA VAL A 675 17.62 -29.23 -9.73
C VAL A 675 16.48 -29.65 -10.67
N ALA A 676 16.64 -29.51 -11.99
CA ALA A 676 15.67 -29.95 -12.99
C ALA A 676 15.56 -31.48 -13.12
N ASP A 677 16.62 -32.22 -12.74
CA ASP A 677 16.66 -33.68 -12.73
C ASP A 677 15.85 -34.24 -11.53
N PRO A 678 14.79 -35.03 -11.77
CA PRO A 678 13.96 -35.60 -10.70
C PRO A 678 14.66 -36.66 -9.83
N GLY A 679 15.85 -37.12 -10.24
CA GLY A 679 16.61 -38.17 -9.56
C GLY A 679 16.26 -39.58 -10.03
#